data_AF-A0A938LVF7-F1
#
_entry.id   AF-A0A938LVF7-F1
#
_cell.length_a   1.000
_cell.length_b   1.000
_cell.length_c   1.000
_cell.angle_alpha   90.00
_cell.angle_beta   90.00
_cell.angle_gamma   90.00
#
_symmetry.space_group_name_H-M   'P 1'
#
loop_
_entity.id
_entity.type
_entity.pdbx_description
1 polymer ?
#
loop_
_entity_poly.entity_id
_entity_poly.type
_entity_poly.pdbx_seq_one_letter_code
_entity_poly.pdbx_strand_id
1 'polypeptide(L)'
;MLTRCTILVVLIQAAGLSGWCSPAARASSRDHGLYFPPAGQKMENQARRTAEQVGLAPGVAPKIEAYIQEHPYTARKVTSRWALWRHGYLVQVQGDFHQTVDVASLRKTWHAMIVGAAIQQGRIPSHRQKLSTWVPELKGRDAETTWWHVMTQSAGFDYPYGNHPDYPPGQMWTYSDLNLIHLCHGLARVYGKKDYRDRYAEVAKAAYFDAIGLEGWSTRIVTDSSSGMQDGVRFVLSLEHMGRLGLLALAGGTWNGVELVPQWFVEELESKQTRGMKANYNGPNDGKIDLSPQEFPESPYGFLTWVNTDRDLFPGADAAWACGRGAGGSVVLWNRNNGIVFAGVGIRVGAGQESIPRVIESAITGPNPVSSWRGRPALASRGHPGLAFRDAGVPPSKRGQDARDTQGQDALATAGGSFQKVGRWGLFETEVRNEKSYTNPYQDVTLGVFYTKPDGGTVRFWGFYDGADGWRVRFMPDQVGTWRYEAAFSDGSPGAAGTFECVPSDLPGMLSVHEENPIWLGFKGGAAPVIRSLHVGDRFFADGPNTMTGEVWSEQQRTAFLDWAQGQGYNMLSIASHYLNRDTKGRGRGWNTPDLWDAREQRPNPREYQRMERILNDLAARRIMVYPFAGFFGRDSDFPRDEKKQELYLRYTLARLGAYWNVLLLVSGPEPLLNKAKPVLAEDQIHRLGRRIQELDVFGHLLSVHNPTGDDHFRDADWTTHGVLQGPKTLDRKRLSAGLLKNHHAAKPLYAQETLWPGNQYHPKYSPDDIRKNAYVMILSGSTINFADMDGDSSSGFSGTMDLGRKVQERHDIIKAVWDFFKTVPFARMKPRPDLVDNGYCLAEPGRQYLVYLESPGAVTVRVPRGNYDAKWINARNTKDVRDGGLVKTAGPLTTPQDGDDWLLWVIGRGDATEVAVSPGTAEGVFPDLQVDRRGDLHLVYGRQDRVYYRKYSVAKKQWSPEQFTGIADVAWLARSEPDIVIDSRGRPHVFAGSEYARLEGREWVRMRIANTLRDTELAVGPDDTLYLVHRGGNSGGYLGLRKLEAGAWVPLTDPDKPLLGQNDHVYPDLAVSPVDGSLHIAYRHGNPKKTAYRQSTDGGRTWPVQEGITDAEPEAAHIVVDHAGHVYVTNGGGQFFRRTPDGWVPEGRVVESPARGQPELAVDRPGNVYCACWGGRYNIRRDGRWLGPRQLTSATGRPIIGFVEPAGAEGFAYLAWEEGTQGDPDKGMEEGAVIVVRRLSPDGT
;
A
#
# COMPACT_ATOMS: atom_id res chain seq x y z
N MET A 1 -3.75 -17.81 -66.53
CA MET A 1 -3.76 -19.28 -66.75
C MET A 1 -4.45 -19.90 -65.55
N LEU A 2 -5.46 -20.79 -65.67
CA LEU A 2 -5.44 -22.16 -66.24
C LEU A 2 -4.57 -23.10 -65.38
N THR A 3 -5.02 -24.26 -64.85
CA THR A 3 -6.39 -24.84 -64.68
C THR A 3 -6.38 -26.13 -63.82
N ARG A 4 -7.50 -26.47 -63.14
CA ARG A 4 -7.98 -27.87 -62.83
C ARG A 4 -7.08 -28.77 -61.93
N CYS A 5 -7.44 -29.96 -61.42
CA CYS A 5 -8.62 -30.89 -61.37
C CYS A 5 -8.43 -31.83 -60.12
N THR A 6 -9.28 -32.79 -59.68
CA THR A 6 -10.75 -33.00 -59.57
C THR A 6 -11.04 -34.44 -59.07
N ILE A 7 -11.88 -34.66 -58.03
CA ILE A 7 -12.69 -35.87 -57.68
C ILE A 7 -13.64 -35.44 -56.50
N LEU A 8 -14.99 -35.44 -56.52
CA LEU A 8 -16.07 -36.47 -56.65
C LEU A 8 -16.20 -37.40 -55.41
N VAL A 9 -17.36 -37.87 -54.87
CA VAL A 9 -18.76 -38.19 -55.31
C VAL A 9 -19.74 -37.93 -54.10
N VAL A 10 -20.82 -37.12 -54.16
CA VAL A 10 -22.29 -37.43 -54.39
C VAL A 10 -22.93 -38.48 -53.43
N LEU A 11 -24.19 -38.43 -52.92
CA LEU A 11 -25.22 -37.42 -52.51
C LEU A 11 -26.57 -38.16 -52.17
N ILE A 12 -27.56 -37.54 -51.49
CA ILE A 12 -29.03 -37.48 -51.82
C ILE A 12 -29.95 -37.05 -50.62
N GLN A 13 -31.08 -36.43 -50.98
CA GLN A 13 -32.23 -35.81 -50.25
C GLN A 13 -32.85 -36.68 -49.11
N ALA A 14 -33.59 -36.21 -48.09
CA ALA A 14 -34.77 -35.30 -48.10
C ALA A 14 -35.31 -34.97 -46.66
N ALA A 15 -36.06 -33.85 -46.53
CA ALA A 15 -37.12 -33.50 -45.55
C ALA A 15 -36.97 -33.67 -44.00
N GLY A 16 -37.49 -32.71 -43.20
CA GLY A 16 -38.05 -33.00 -41.86
C GLY A 16 -37.68 -32.09 -40.66
N LEU A 17 -38.51 -31.07 -40.39
CA LEU A 17 -38.88 -30.44 -39.09
C LEU A 17 -37.96 -30.49 -37.82
N SER A 18 -37.78 -29.29 -37.23
CA SER A 18 -37.52 -28.95 -35.80
C SER A 18 -36.18 -29.37 -35.14
N GLY A 19 -35.48 -28.49 -34.40
CA GLY A 19 -35.68 -27.05 -34.20
C GLY A 19 -34.80 -26.39 -33.10
N TRP A 20 -35.07 -25.11 -32.85
CA TRP A 20 -34.65 -24.24 -31.71
C TRP A 20 -33.27 -23.52 -31.72
N CYS A 21 -33.38 -22.18 -31.63
CA CYS A 21 -32.46 -21.16 -31.10
C CYS A 21 -31.24 -20.66 -31.89
N SER A 22 -30.97 -19.36 -31.70
CA SER A 22 -29.92 -18.56 -32.36
C SER A 22 -29.04 -17.85 -31.30
N PRO A 23 -28.30 -16.74 -31.55
CA PRO A 23 -26.86 -16.72 -31.32
C PRO A 23 -26.39 -15.93 -30.09
N ALA A 24 -25.13 -16.12 -29.68
CA ALA A 24 -24.48 -15.29 -28.67
C ALA A 24 -22.97 -15.11 -28.93
N ALA A 25 -22.53 -13.86 -29.10
CA ALA A 25 -21.11 -13.50 -29.05
C ALA A 25 -20.60 -13.50 -27.59
N ARG A 26 -19.41 -14.06 -27.36
CA ARG A 26 -18.75 -14.05 -26.04
C ARG A 26 -17.85 -12.82 -25.89
N ALA A 27 -18.17 -11.99 -24.90
CA ALA A 27 -17.31 -10.91 -24.43
C ALA A 27 -16.33 -11.43 -23.36
N SER A 28 -15.22 -10.72 -23.13
CA SER A 28 -14.30 -10.98 -22.03
C SER A 28 -13.74 -9.69 -21.43
N SER A 29 -14.56 -8.98 -20.64
CA SER A 29 -14.02 -8.13 -19.57
C SER A 29 -13.53 -9.01 -18.43
N ARG A 30 -12.44 -8.62 -17.76
CA ARG A 30 -11.94 -9.27 -16.54
C ARG A 30 -11.38 -8.24 -15.57
N ASP A 31 -12.28 -7.43 -15.04
CA ASP A 31 -12.22 -6.96 -13.65
C ASP A 31 -13.64 -6.93 -13.09
N HIS A 32 -13.80 -7.30 -11.81
CA HIS A 32 -15.05 -7.44 -11.05
C HIS A 32 -16.18 -8.32 -11.62
N GLY A 33 -16.12 -8.75 -12.89
CA GLY A 33 -17.21 -9.46 -13.58
C GLY A 33 -18.41 -8.58 -13.95
N LEU A 34 -18.28 -7.26 -13.81
CA LEU A 34 -19.30 -6.26 -14.16
C LEU A 34 -18.97 -5.61 -15.52
N TYR A 35 -20.02 -5.21 -16.24
CA TYR A 35 -19.89 -4.40 -17.45
C TYR A 35 -19.95 -2.90 -17.11
N PHE A 36 -19.06 -2.11 -17.69
CA PHE A 36 -19.05 -0.64 -17.61
C PHE A 36 -19.06 -0.04 -19.03
N PRO A 37 -19.69 1.12 -19.24
CA PRO A 37 -19.61 1.84 -20.51
C PRO A 37 -18.21 2.49 -20.67
N PRO A 38 -17.62 2.46 -21.88
CA PRO A 38 -16.50 3.31 -22.25
C PRO A 38 -16.79 4.81 -22.04
N ALA A 39 -15.74 5.60 -21.86
CA ALA A 39 -15.85 7.06 -21.73
C ALA A 39 -16.48 7.70 -22.99
N GLY A 40 -17.27 8.76 -22.78
CA GLY A 40 -17.95 9.50 -23.85
C GLY A 40 -19.07 8.74 -24.59
N GLN A 41 -19.51 7.58 -24.09
CA GLN A 41 -20.61 6.81 -24.68
C GLN A 41 -21.78 6.65 -23.70
N LYS A 42 -22.99 6.93 -24.19
CA LYS A 42 -24.25 6.72 -23.47
C LYS A 42 -24.57 5.23 -23.28
N MET A 43 -25.14 4.89 -22.12
CA MET A 43 -25.53 3.51 -21.79
C MET A 43 -26.70 2.96 -22.63
N GLU A 44 -27.46 3.82 -23.31
CA GLU A 44 -28.55 3.37 -24.20
C GLU A 44 -28.04 2.64 -25.46
N ASN A 45 -26.83 2.97 -25.93
CA ASN A 45 -26.31 2.58 -27.24
C ASN A 45 -25.45 1.30 -27.20
N GLN A 46 -25.40 0.59 -26.08
CA GLN A 46 -24.53 -0.57 -25.90
C GLN A 46 -25.22 -1.78 -25.28
N ALA A 47 -24.96 -2.95 -25.87
CA ALA A 47 -24.97 -4.27 -25.22
C ALA A 47 -26.17 -4.62 -24.30
N ARG A 48 -27.35 -4.00 -24.50
CA ARG A 48 -28.56 -4.29 -23.73
C ARG A 48 -28.86 -5.78 -23.77
N ARG A 49 -29.05 -6.36 -22.59
CA ARG A 49 -29.34 -7.79 -22.44
C ARG A 49 -30.82 -8.01 -22.20
N THR A 50 -31.35 -9.13 -22.68
CA THR A 50 -32.67 -9.59 -22.23
C THR A 50 -32.58 -10.08 -20.78
N ALA A 51 -33.70 -10.22 -20.08
CA ALA A 51 -33.71 -10.66 -18.69
C ALA A 51 -33.00 -12.02 -18.52
N GLU A 52 -33.27 -12.94 -19.43
CA GLU A 52 -32.75 -14.31 -19.43
C GLU A 52 -31.23 -14.32 -19.62
N GLN A 53 -30.70 -13.45 -20.47
CA GLN A 53 -29.25 -13.33 -20.74
C GLN A 53 -28.42 -12.87 -19.53
N VAL A 54 -29.05 -12.34 -18.49
CA VAL A 54 -28.41 -11.91 -17.22
C VAL A 54 -28.91 -12.71 -16.01
N GLY A 55 -29.66 -13.80 -16.22
CA GLY A 55 -30.16 -14.65 -15.14
C GLY A 55 -31.35 -14.05 -14.39
N LEU A 56 -32.23 -13.33 -15.08
CA LEU A 56 -33.53 -12.88 -14.60
C LEU A 56 -34.67 -13.55 -15.38
N ALA A 57 -35.81 -13.77 -14.74
CA ALA A 57 -37.01 -14.31 -15.37
C ALA A 57 -37.62 -13.30 -16.36
N PRO A 58 -38.19 -13.73 -17.51
CA PRO A 58 -38.79 -12.84 -18.51
C PRO A 58 -39.83 -11.88 -17.93
N GLY A 59 -40.65 -12.37 -16.98
CA GLY A 59 -41.71 -11.62 -16.31
C GLY A 59 -41.25 -10.59 -15.27
N VAL A 60 -39.94 -10.32 -15.11
CA VAL A 60 -39.45 -9.36 -14.11
C VAL A 60 -40.00 -7.94 -14.34
N ALA A 61 -40.07 -7.48 -15.59
CA ALA A 61 -40.56 -6.14 -15.90
C ALA A 61 -42.08 -5.97 -15.64
N PRO A 62 -42.98 -6.87 -16.13
CA PRO A 62 -44.39 -6.84 -15.75
C PRO A 62 -44.65 -6.91 -14.24
N LYS A 63 -43.87 -7.68 -13.48
CA LYS A 63 -43.98 -7.72 -12.00
C LYS A 63 -43.61 -6.39 -11.35
N ILE A 64 -42.57 -5.71 -11.84
CA ILE A 64 -42.17 -4.37 -11.37
C ILE A 64 -43.27 -3.35 -11.70
N GLU A 65 -43.86 -3.42 -12.89
CA GLU A 65 -44.94 -2.52 -13.30
C GLU A 65 -46.22 -2.75 -12.49
N ALA A 66 -46.62 -4.00 -12.26
CA ALA A 66 -47.74 -4.33 -11.38
C ALA A 66 -47.53 -3.76 -9.97
N TYR A 67 -46.36 -3.98 -9.37
CA TYR A 67 -46.03 -3.41 -8.06
C TYR A 67 -46.13 -1.87 -8.05
N ILE A 68 -45.64 -1.19 -9.09
CA ILE A 68 -45.72 0.28 -9.21
C ILE A 68 -47.17 0.77 -9.39
N GLN A 69 -48.03 0.00 -10.08
CA GLN A 69 -49.45 0.30 -10.26
C GLN A 69 -50.27 0.07 -8.98
N GLU A 70 -49.93 -0.96 -8.20
CA GLU A 70 -50.51 -1.27 -6.89
C GLU A 70 -50.02 -0.31 -5.80
N HIS A 71 -48.78 0.18 -5.91
CA HIS A 71 -48.12 1.08 -4.94
C HIS A 71 -47.74 2.44 -5.55
N PRO A 72 -48.70 3.21 -6.12
CA PRO A 72 -48.41 4.42 -6.88
C PRO A 72 -47.80 5.53 -5.99
N TYR A 73 -46.88 6.31 -6.55
CA TYR A 73 -46.31 7.47 -5.87
C TYR A 73 -47.27 8.68 -5.92
N THR A 74 -48.21 8.73 -4.98
CA THR A 74 -49.30 9.72 -4.97
C THR A 74 -48.88 11.14 -4.58
N ALA A 75 -47.72 11.34 -3.95
CA ALA A 75 -47.34 12.61 -3.32
C ALA A 75 -47.05 13.76 -4.31
N ARG A 76 -46.79 13.47 -5.59
CA ARG A 76 -46.64 14.47 -6.67
C ARG A 76 -47.13 13.90 -7.99
N LYS A 77 -47.71 14.74 -8.87
CA LYS A 77 -48.07 14.37 -10.26
C LYS A 77 -46.80 14.18 -11.11
N VAL A 78 -46.19 12.99 -11.02
CA VAL A 78 -44.97 12.60 -11.74
C VAL A 78 -45.22 11.26 -12.41
N THR A 79 -45.02 11.17 -13.73
CA THR A 79 -45.12 9.90 -14.46
C THR A 79 -43.99 8.98 -14.05
N SER A 80 -44.33 7.79 -13.55
CA SER A 80 -43.36 6.78 -13.14
C SER A 80 -42.52 6.28 -14.33
N ARG A 81 -41.20 6.26 -14.15
CA ARG A 81 -40.23 5.77 -15.14
C ARG A 81 -39.02 5.18 -14.44
N TRP A 82 -38.44 4.12 -14.99
CA TRP A 82 -37.41 3.34 -14.31
C TRP A 82 -36.49 2.59 -15.27
N ALA A 83 -35.35 2.15 -14.75
CA ALA A 83 -34.38 1.31 -15.46
C ALA A 83 -33.76 0.28 -14.53
N LEU A 84 -33.44 -0.90 -15.06
CA LEU A 84 -32.88 -2.05 -14.34
C LEU A 84 -31.61 -2.54 -15.03
N TRP A 85 -30.55 -2.70 -14.24
CA TRP A 85 -29.28 -3.31 -14.64
C TRP A 85 -29.01 -4.57 -13.83
N ARG A 86 -28.32 -5.52 -14.46
CA ARG A 86 -27.86 -6.76 -13.84
C ARG A 86 -26.49 -7.11 -14.42
N HIS A 87 -25.52 -7.35 -13.54
CA HIS A 87 -24.12 -7.62 -13.88
C HIS A 87 -23.45 -6.47 -14.70
N GLY A 88 -23.90 -5.23 -14.50
CA GLY A 88 -23.46 -4.05 -15.27
C GLY A 88 -24.21 -3.81 -16.59
N TYR A 89 -24.85 -4.82 -17.16
CA TYR A 89 -25.65 -4.67 -18.37
C TYR A 89 -26.99 -4.02 -18.09
N LEU A 90 -27.40 -3.07 -18.93
CA LEU A 90 -28.77 -2.55 -18.96
C LEU A 90 -29.72 -3.66 -19.46
N VAL A 91 -30.83 -3.85 -18.77
CA VAL A 91 -31.81 -4.92 -19.05
C VAL A 91 -33.12 -4.32 -19.55
N GLN A 92 -33.73 -3.46 -18.74
CA GLN A 92 -35.00 -2.81 -19.03
C GLN A 92 -34.90 -1.30 -18.78
N VAL A 93 -35.60 -0.55 -19.62
CA VAL A 93 -35.94 0.86 -19.44
C VAL A 93 -37.44 0.96 -19.67
N GLN A 94 -38.13 1.74 -18.84
CA GLN A 94 -39.53 2.08 -19.01
C GLN A 94 -39.75 3.57 -18.81
N GLY A 95 -40.34 4.23 -19.81
CA GLY A 95 -40.38 5.70 -19.92
C GLY A 95 -39.07 6.31 -20.44
N ASP A 96 -38.94 7.63 -20.33
CA ASP A 96 -37.78 8.38 -20.84
C ASP A 96 -36.52 8.15 -19.97
N PHE A 97 -35.43 7.69 -20.58
CA PHE A 97 -34.16 7.41 -19.93
C PHE A 97 -33.33 8.67 -19.62
N HIS A 98 -33.39 9.68 -20.49
CA HIS A 98 -32.50 10.85 -20.49
C HIS A 98 -33.11 12.09 -19.86
N GLN A 99 -34.44 12.21 -19.84
CA GLN A 99 -35.13 13.31 -19.17
C GLN A 99 -34.58 13.48 -17.74
N THR A 100 -34.07 14.67 -17.44
CA THR A 100 -33.49 14.98 -16.14
C THR A 100 -34.55 15.44 -15.15
N VAL A 101 -34.38 15.13 -13.86
CA VAL A 101 -35.23 15.60 -12.75
C VAL A 101 -34.36 16.09 -11.59
N ASP A 102 -34.85 17.05 -10.80
CA ASP A 102 -34.26 17.32 -9.47
C ASP A 102 -34.41 16.04 -8.61
N VAL A 103 -33.29 15.43 -8.24
CA VAL A 103 -33.32 14.20 -7.43
C VAL A 103 -33.64 14.45 -5.96
N ALA A 104 -33.79 15.72 -5.55
CA ALA A 104 -34.08 16.14 -4.18
C ALA A 104 -33.12 15.44 -3.20
N SER A 105 -33.64 14.77 -2.17
CA SER A 105 -32.84 14.18 -1.10
C SER A 105 -32.02 12.94 -1.49
N LEU A 106 -32.17 12.39 -2.72
CA LEU A 106 -31.19 11.43 -3.28
C LEU A 106 -29.81 12.10 -3.50
N ARG A 107 -29.73 13.43 -3.56
CA ARG A 107 -28.44 14.17 -3.56
C ARG A 107 -27.53 13.81 -2.39
N LYS A 108 -28.09 13.29 -1.29
CA LYS A 108 -27.37 12.91 -0.07
C LYS A 108 -26.31 11.82 -0.37
N THR A 109 -26.67 10.71 -1.02
CA THR A 109 -25.72 9.64 -1.41
C THR A 109 -24.60 10.14 -2.35
N TRP A 110 -24.94 10.97 -3.36
CA TRP A 110 -23.95 11.58 -4.25
C TRP A 110 -22.90 12.39 -3.47
N HIS A 111 -23.31 13.13 -2.43
CA HIS A 111 -22.38 13.91 -1.61
C HIS A 111 -21.48 13.05 -0.71
N ALA A 112 -21.95 11.90 -0.19
CA ALA A 112 -21.08 10.98 0.52
C ALA A 112 -19.96 10.44 -0.40
N MET A 113 -20.30 10.06 -1.64
CA MET A 113 -19.29 9.63 -2.61
C MET A 113 -18.28 10.75 -2.95
N ILE A 114 -18.67 12.04 -2.92
CA ILE A 114 -17.73 13.17 -3.06
C ILE A 114 -16.77 13.27 -1.86
N VAL A 115 -17.22 12.99 -0.62
CA VAL A 115 -16.33 12.89 0.56
C VAL A 115 -15.37 11.71 0.40
N GLY A 116 -15.86 10.55 -0.05
CA GLY A 116 -15.04 9.38 -0.32
C GLY A 116 -13.95 9.65 -1.36
N ALA A 117 -14.32 10.27 -2.48
CA ALA A 117 -13.37 10.69 -3.52
C ALA A 117 -12.36 11.74 -3.01
N ALA A 118 -12.78 12.68 -2.15
CA ALA A 118 -11.88 13.64 -1.54
C ALA A 118 -10.86 12.98 -0.57
N ILE A 119 -11.20 11.84 0.02
CA ILE A 119 -10.26 11.03 0.81
C ILE A 119 -9.30 10.27 -0.12
N GLN A 120 -9.80 9.66 -1.20
CA GLN A 120 -8.97 8.98 -2.21
C GLN A 120 -7.94 9.92 -2.86
N GLN A 121 -8.34 11.16 -3.15
CA GLN A 121 -7.47 12.21 -3.68
C GLN A 121 -6.55 12.86 -2.62
N GLY A 122 -6.53 12.35 -1.38
CA GLY A 122 -5.71 12.89 -0.28
C GLY A 122 -6.09 14.29 0.22
N ARG A 123 -7.19 14.89 -0.30
CA ARG A 123 -7.66 16.23 0.09
C ARG A 123 -8.24 16.27 1.50
N ILE A 124 -8.80 15.16 1.96
CA ILE A 124 -9.30 14.95 3.32
C ILE A 124 -8.56 13.74 3.91
N PRO A 125 -7.84 13.86 5.04
CA PRO A 125 -7.03 12.76 5.56
C PRO A 125 -7.86 11.62 6.20
N SER A 126 -9.12 11.88 6.58
CA SER A 126 -10.05 10.87 7.12
C SER A 126 -11.46 11.44 7.23
N HIS A 127 -12.47 10.57 7.14
CA HIS A 127 -13.86 10.89 7.52
C HIS A 127 -13.99 11.32 9.01
N ARG A 128 -12.98 11.06 9.85
CA ARG A 128 -12.92 11.52 11.26
C ARG A 128 -12.31 12.92 11.42
N GLN A 129 -11.86 13.59 10.36
CA GLN A 129 -11.45 15.01 10.43
C GLN A 129 -12.65 15.89 10.84
N LYS A 130 -12.41 16.89 11.70
CA LYS A 130 -13.42 17.90 12.07
C LYS A 130 -13.80 18.74 10.85
N LEU A 131 -15.10 18.92 10.61
CA LEU A 131 -15.60 19.74 9.51
C LEU A 131 -15.25 21.23 9.70
N SER A 132 -15.06 21.66 10.94
CA SER A 132 -14.59 23.01 11.31
C SER A 132 -13.21 23.39 10.75
N THR A 133 -12.41 22.41 10.28
CA THR A 133 -11.19 22.67 9.48
C THR A 133 -11.49 23.39 8.17
N TRP A 134 -12.66 23.13 7.57
CA TRP A 134 -13.09 23.71 6.28
C TRP A 134 -14.29 24.66 6.44
N VAL A 135 -15.05 24.53 7.52
CA VAL A 135 -16.16 25.41 7.90
C VAL A 135 -15.84 26.07 9.26
N PRO A 136 -14.83 26.96 9.35
CA PRO A 136 -14.45 27.65 10.58
C PRO A 136 -15.57 28.55 11.15
N GLU A 137 -16.67 28.73 10.43
CA GLU A 137 -17.92 29.31 10.91
C GLU A 137 -18.59 28.46 12.01
N LEU A 138 -18.35 27.14 12.07
CA LEU A 138 -18.82 26.26 13.14
C LEU A 138 -18.09 26.58 14.46
N LYS A 139 -18.84 26.77 15.55
CA LYS A 139 -18.35 27.16 16.89
C LYS A 139 -18.93 26.29 17.99
N GLY A 140 -18.29 26.29 19.16
CA GLY A 140 -18.76 25.53 20.33
C GLY A 140 -18.87 24.04 20.02
N ARG A 141 -20.00 23.43 20.41
CA ARG A 141 -20.35 22.03 20.10
C ARG A 141 -20.16 21.69 18.61
N ASP A 142 -20.63 22.57 17.73
CA ASP A 142 -20.68 22.32 16.28
C ASP A 142 -19.28 22.22 15.66
N ALA A 143 -18.27 22.81 16.31
CA ALA A 143 -16.89 22.70 15.89
C ALA A 143 -16.31 21.28 16.08
N GLU A 144 -16.92 20.45 16.93
CA GLU A 144 -16.55 19.05 17.17
C GLU A 144 -17.17 18.09 16.15
N THR A 145 -18.06 18.58 15.28
CA THR A 145 -18.62 17.80 14.17
C THR A 145 -17.53 17.35 13.21
N THR A 146 -17.58 16.08 12.80
CA THR A 146 -16.68 15.47 11.81
C THR A 146 -17.43 15.19 10.52
N TRP A 147 -16.71 14.92 9.42
CA TRP A 147 -17.36 14.46 8.18
C TRP A 147 -18.25 13.24 8.42
N TRP A 148 -17.83 12.30 9.29
CA TRP A 148 -18.64 11.16 9.72
C TRP A 148 -19.96 11.59 10.35
N HIS A 149 -19.92 12.45 11.38
CA HIS A 149 -21.13 12.94 12.07
C HIS A 149 -22.16 13.55 11.10
N VAL A 150 -21.70 14.25 10.05
CA VAL A 150 -22.60 14.82 9.03
C VAL A 150 -23.13 13.73 8.09
N MET A 151 -22.28 12.80 7.66
CA MET A 151 -22.71 11.71 6.77
C MET A 151 -23.65 10.70 7.44
N THR A 152 -23.48 10.46 8.73
CA THR A 152 -24.39 9.63 9.55
C THR A 152 -25.59 10.42 10.07
N GLN A 153 -25.85 11.64 9.59
CA GLN A 153 -27.01 12.47 9.98
C GLN A 153 -27.13 12.66 11.51
N SER A 154 -26.00 12.78 12.20
CA SER A 154 -25.91 12.81 13.66
C SER A 154 -25.07 13.97 14.22
N ALA A 155 -24.77 14.99 13.40
CA ALA A 155 -24.05 16.19 13.84
C ALA A 155 -24.89 17.13 14.73
N GLY A 156 -26.22 16.99 14.69
CA GLY A 156 -27.13 17.72 15.58
C GLY A 156 -27.26 19.23 15.35
N PHE A 157 -26.77 19.77 14.22
CA PHE A 157 -26.79 21.22 13.92
C PHE A 157 -28.14 21.90 14.17
N ASP A 158 -29.25 21.21 13.94
CA ASP A 158 -30.61 21.74 14.08
C ASP A 158 -31.20 21.73 15.52
N TYR A 159 -30.39 21.44 16.54
CA TYR A 159 -30.86 21.23 17.93
C TYR A 159 -30.43 22.36 18.90
N PRO A 160 -31.21 22.63 19.96
CA PRO A 160 -32.39 21.92 20.46
C PRO A 160 -33.64 22.06 19.57
N TYR A 161 -34.48 21.02 19.53
CA TYR A 161 -35.71 21.02 18.73
C TYR A 161 -36.83 20.18 19.36
N GLY A 162 -38.03 20.75 19.43
CA GLY A 162 -39.18 20.13 20.08
C GLY A 162 -38.87 19.77 21.54
N ASN A 163 -39.13 18.52 21.93
CA ASN A 163 -38.82 18.01 23.27
C ASN A 163 -37.40 17.44 23.40
N HIS A 164 -36.54 17.59 22.38
CA HIS A 164 -35.17 17.10 22.40
C HIS A 164 -34.20 18.24 22.73
N PRO A 165 -33.37 18.11 23.78
CA PRO A 165 -32.35 19.11 24.12
C PRO A 165 -31.22 19.11 23.07
N ASP A 166 -30.28 20.04 23.25
CA ASP A 166 -28.98 19.94 22.59
C ASP A 166 -28.22 18.67 23.04
N TYR A 167 -27.47 18.05 22.14
CA TYR A 167 -26.70 16.82 22.36
C TYR A 167 -25.38 16.85 21.57
N PRO A 168 -24.27 16.30 22.12
CA PRO A 168 -23.02 16.14 21.39
C PRO A 168 -23.17 15.34 20.08
N PRO A 169 -22.44 15.71 18.99
CA PRO A 169 -22.43 14.96 17.75
C PRO A 169 -22.22 13.46 17.94
N GLY A 170 -23.02 12.65 17.25
CA GLY A 170 -22.99 11.19 17.30
C GLY A 170 -23.99 10.53 18.25
N GLN A 171 -24.71 11.26 19.12
CA GLN A 171 -25.65 10.65 20.08
C GLN A 171 -27.05 10.33 19.52
N MET A 172 -27.53 11.12 18.56
CA MET A 172 -28.84 10.92 17.95
C MET A 172 -28.75 11.17 16.43
N TRP A 173 -29.30 10.22 15.67
CA TRP A 173 -29.58 10.35 14.25
C TRP A 173 -30.86 11.18 14.08
N THR A 174 -30.80 12.19 13.20
CA THR A 174 -31.95 12.97 12.76
C THR A 174 -31.77 13.33 11.30
N TYR A 175 -32.74 12.94 10.47
CA TYR A 175 -32.75 13.34 9.07
C TYR A 175 -32.89 14.87 8.95
N SER A 176 -31.87 15.51 8.36
CA SER A 176 -31.77 16.96 8.21
C SER A 176 -31.06 17.35 6.91
N ASP A 177 -31.48 18.48 6.34
CA ASP A 177 -30.81 19.14 5.22
C ASP A 177 -29.78 20.21 5.67
N LEU A 178 -29.79 20.68 6.92
CA LEU A 178 -28.73 21.57 7.45
C LEU A 178 -27.37 20.85 7.51
N ASN A 179 -27.39 19.55 7.82
CA ASN A 179 -26.25 18.66 7.63
C ASN A 179 -25.65 18.79 6.22
N LEU A 180 -26.49 18.86 5.17
CA LEU A 180 -26.04 18.95 3.78
C LEU A 180 -25.55 20.35 3.40
N ILE A 181 -26.08 21.41 4.01
CA ILE A 181 -25.57 22.79 3.81
C ILE A 181 -24.10 22.87 4.23
N HIS A 182 -23.79 22.44 5.45
CA HIS A 182 -22.42 22.45 5.96
C HIS A 182 -21.51 21.47 5.20
N LEU A 183 -22.04 20.32 4.76
CA LEU A 183 -21.29 19.38 3.92
C LEU A 183 -20.90 20.01 2.58
N CYS A 184 -21.84 20.64 1.87
CA CYS A 184 -21.57 21.33 0.60
C CYS A 184 -20.57 22.46 0.80
N HIS A 185 -20.69 23.23 1.89
CA HIS A 185 -19.80 24.36 2.21
C HIS A 185 -18.35 23.89 2.48
N GLY A 186 -18.19 22.79 3.21
CA GLY A 186 -16.87 22.17 3.41
C GLY A 186 -16.31 21.60 2.11
N LEU A 187 -17.08 20.80 1.36
CA LEU A 187 -16.66 20.19 0.11
C LEU A 187 -16.26 21.23 -0.95
N ALA A 188 -16.98 22.35 -1.03
CA ALA A 188 -16.60 23.48 -1.89
C ALA A 188 -15.15 23.91 -1.63
N ARG A 189 -14.78 24.10 -0.36
CA ARG A 189 -13.44 24.58 0.05
C ARG A 189 -12.35 23.52 -0.08
N VAL A 190 -12.67 22.25 0.12
CA VAL A 190 -11.78 21.09 -0.15
C VAL A 190 -11.33 21.06 -1.63
N TYR A 191 -12.16 21.56 -2.53
CA TYR A 191 -11.87 21.70 -3.97
C TYR A 191 -11.62 23.17 -4.38
N GLY A 192 -11.20 24.03 -3.44
CA GLY A 192 -10.70 25.38 -3.72
C GLY A 192 -11.76 26.44 -4.08
N LYS A 193 -13.05 26.15 -3.86
CA LYS A 193 -14.16 27.10 -4.04
C LYS A 193 -14.45 27.88 -2.75
N LYS A 194 -14.96 29.11 -2.88
CA LYS A 194 -15.25 30.00 -1.74
C LYS A 194 -16.29 29.41 -0.78
N ASP A 195 -17.41 28.97 -1.34
CA ASP A 195 -18.57 28.36 -0.68
C ASP A 195 -19.40 27.59 -1.72
N TYR A 196 -20.47 26.90 -1.32
CA TYR A 196 -21.22 26.03 -2.22
C TYR A 196 -21.99 26.75 -3.36
N ARG A 197 -22.00 28.08 -3.40
CA ARG A 197 -22.54 28.88 -4.51
C ARG A 197 -21.50 29.14 -5.61
N ASP A 198 -20.21 28.99 -5.29
CA ASP A 198 -19.10 29.18 -6.22
C ASP A 198 -18.87 27.93 -7.07
N ARG A 199 -19.52 27.90 -8.25
CA ARG A 199 -19.25 26.96 -9.36
C ARG A 199 -19.21 25.49 -8.94
N TYR A 200 -20.10 25.08 -8.03
CA TYR A 200 -20.07 23.76 -7.38
C TYR A 200 -20.16 22.55 -8.33
N ALA A 201 -20.63 22.74 -9.56
CA ALA A 201 -20.54 21.70 -10.60
C ALA A 201 -19.08 21.21 -10.79
N GLU A 202 -18.08 22.09 -10.68
CA GLU A 202 -16.66 21.73 -10.78
C GLU A 202 -16.17 20.89 -9.59
N VAL A 203 -16.78 21.01 -8.41
CA VAL A 203 -16.49 20.18 -7.24
C VAL A 203 -16.88 18.73 -7.52
N ALA A 204 -18.09 18.52 -8.04
CA ALA A 204 -18.59 17.19 -8.41
C ALA A 204 -17.81 16.57 -9.60
N LYS A 205 -17.48 17.39 -10.61
CA LYS A 205 -16.60 17.00 -11.74
C LYS A 205 -15.24 16.51 -11.27
N ALA A 206 -14.52 17.35 -10.52
CA ALA A 206 -13.18 17.07 -10.01
C ALA A 206 -13.15 15.95 -8.96
N ALA A 207 -14.27 15.66 -8.28
CA ALA A 207 -14.39 14.53 -7.38
C ALA A 207 -14.46 13.19 -8.14
N TYR A 208 -15.48 13.00 -8.97
CA TYR A 208 -15.62 11.77 -9.78
C TYR A 208 -16.58 11.85 -10.98
N PHE A 209 -17.40 12.90 -11.14
CA PHE A 209 -18.47 12.89 -12.16
C PHE A 209 -17.91 12.80 -13.58
N ASP A 210 -16.80 13.48 -13.87
CA ASP A 210 -16.16 13.39 -15.20
C ASP A 210 -15.53 12.00 -15.42
N ALA A 211 -14.96 11.39 -14.37
CA ALA A 211 -14.35 10.05 -14.44
C ALA A 211 -15.37 8.93 -14.68
N ILE A 212 -16.61 9.07 -14.20
CA ILE A 212 -17.72 8.14 -14.52
C ILE A 212 -18.51 8.55 -15.77
N GLY A 213 -18.09 9.59 -16.50
CA GLY A 213 -18.71 10.05 -17.74
C GLY A 213 -20.13 10.61 -17.55
N LEU A 214 -20.32 11.53 -16.60
CA LEU A 214 -21.59 12.21 -16.38
C LEU A 214 -21.70 13.51 -17.22
N GLU A 215 -22.55 13.47 -18.25
CA GLU A 215 -22.81 14.59 -19.17
C GLU A 215 -24.23 15.16 -18.98
N GLY A 216 -24.55 16.32 -19.55
CA GLY A 216 -25.94 16.82 -19.64
C GLY A 216 -26.70 17.11 -18.32
N TRP A 217 -26.02 17.07 -17.16
CA TRP A 217 -26.60 17.35 -15.84
C TRP A 217 -26.36 18.79 -15.39
N SER A 218 -27.07 19.23 -14.34
CA SER A 218 -26.83 20.55 -13.73
C SER A 218 -26.99 20.55 -12.21
N THR A 219 -26.41 21.56 -11.56
CA THR A 219 -26.64 21.87 -10.13
C THR A 219 -27.80 22.85 -9.97
N ARG A 220 -28.58 22.73 -8.90
CA ARG A 220 -29.58 23.72 -8.49
C ARG A 220 -29.50 23.97 -6.98
N ILE A 221 -29.55 25.23 -6.57
CA ILE A 221 -29.85 25.60 -5.19
C ILE A 221 -31.36 25.81 -5.10
N VAL A 222 -31.98 25.26 -4.06
CA VAL A 222 -33.39 25.46 -3.74
C VAL A 222 -33.47 26.24 -2.43
N THR A 223 -34.32 27.25 -2.41
CA THR A 223 -34.71 27.95 -1.19
C THR A 223 -36.08 27.42 -0.79
N ASP A 224 -36.25 26.97 0.45
CA ASP A 224 -37.55 26.63 0.98
C ASP A 224 -38.40 27.90 1.17
N SER A 225 -39.65 27.85 0.69
CA SER A 225 -40.55 29.00 0.67
C SER A 225 -41.22 29.31 2.01
N SER A 226 -41.07 28.47 3.03
CA SER A 226 -41.65 28.68 4.37
C SER A 226 -40.67 29.23 5.39
N SER A 227 -39.39 28.88 5.27
CA SER A 227 -38.29 29.25 6.17
C SER A 227 -37.30 30.24 5.55
N GLY A 228 -37.27 30.38 4.22
CA GLY A 228 -36.25 31.16 3.50
C GLY A 228 -34.85 30.51 3.48
N MET A 229 -34.73 29.28 3.99
CA MET A 229 -33.48 28.53 4.11
C MET A 229 -33.07 27.93 2.76
N GLN A 230 -31.76 27.79 2.50
CA GLN A 230 -31.25 27.18 1.26
C GLN A 230 -30.73 25.77 1.50
N ASP A 231 -31.23 24.79 0.75
CA ASP A 231 -30.98 23.35 0.87
C ASP A 231 -29.52 22.88 0.56
N GLY A 232 -28.55 23.79 0.46
CA GLY A 232 -27.28 23.50 -0.18
C GLY A 232 -27.46 23.22 -1.68
N VAL A 233 -26.71 22.25 -2.22
CA VAL A 233 -26.72 21.96 -3.67
C VAL A 233 -27.48 20.66 -3.98
N ARG A 234 -28.47 20.77 -4.88
CA ARG A 234 -29.18 19.67 -5.52
C ARG A 234 -28.63 19.37 -6.91
N PHE A 235 -28.82 18.14 -7.39
CA PHE A 235 -28.44 17.71 -8.73
C PHE A 235 -29.68 17.43 -9.58
N VAL A 236 -29.61 17.79 -10.86
CA VAL A 236 -30.64 17.54 -11.87
C VAL A 236 -30.12 16.45 -12.81
N LEU A 237 -30.69 15.24 -12.72
CA LEU A 237 -30.09 13.99 -13.23
C LEU A 237 -31.10 13.10 -13.97
N SER A 238 -30.59 12.28 -14.89
CA SER A 238 -31.34 11.29 -15.69
C SER A 238 -31.36 9.90 -15.01
N LEU A 239 -32.11 8.94 -15.58
CA LEU A 239 -32.04 7.54 -15.14
C LEU A 239 -30.66 6.93 -15.41
N GLU A 240 -29.99 7.33 -16.52
CA GLU A 240 -28.62 6.91 -16.81
C GLU A 240 -27.66 7.34 -15.69
N HIS A 241 -27.75 8.58 -15.20
CA HIS A 241 -26.82 9.08 -14.18
C HIS A 241 -27.02 8.35 -12.84
N MET A 242 -28.28 8.09 -12.47
CA MET A 242 -28.60 7.27 -11.31
C MET A 242 -28.09 5.83 -11.46
N GLY A 243 -28.18 5.25 -12.66
CA GLY A 243 -27.55 3.96 -12.99
C GLY A 243 -26.03 3.96 -12.81
N ARG A 244 -25.32 5.00 -13.30
CA ARG A 244 -23.87 5.14 -13.16
C ARG A 244 -23.41 5.24 -11.69
N LEU A 245 -24.13 5.96 -10.83
CA LEU A 245 -23.87 5.94 -9.37
C LEU A 245 -24.06 4.53 -8.79
N GLY A 246 -25.17 3.86 -9.11
CA GLY A 246 -25.43 2.51 -8.62
C GLY A 246 -24.36 1.51 -9.07
N LEU A 247 -23.84 1.63 -10.30
CA LEU A 247 -22.73 0.80 -10.78
C LEU A 247 -21.40 1.11 -10.11
N LEU A 248 -21.10 2.39 -9.85
CA LEU A 248 -19.90 2.77 -9.07
C LEU A 248 -19.95 2.18 -7.66
N ALA A 249 -21.10 2.18 -7.01
CA ALA A 249 -21.27 1.56 -5.69
C ALA A 249 -21.19 0.02 -5.76
N LEU A 250 -21.85 -0.60 -6.76
CA LEU A 250 -21.79 -2.04 -7.03
C LEU A 250 -20.36 -2.55 -7.28
N ALA A 251 -19.51 -1.70 -7.85
CA ALA A 251 -18.10 -1.93 -8.12
C ALA A 251 -17.17 -1.65 -6.92
N GLY A 252 -17.71 -1.29 -5.75
CA GLY A 252 -16.92 -0.91 -4.58
C GLY A 252 -16.11 0.36 -4.78
N GLY A 253 -16.61 1.33 -5.55
CA GLY A 253 -15.95 2.63 -5.78
C GLY A 253 -14.95 2.65 -6.94
N THR A 254 -14.75 1.52 -7.61
CA THR A 254 -13.90 1.41 -8.81
C THR A 254 -14.71 1.67 -10.10
N TRP A 255 -14.11 2.35 -11.07
CA TRP A 255 -14.68 2.57 -12.41
C TRP A 255 -13.60 2.35 -13.47
N ASN A 256 -13.86 1.48 -14.46
CA ASN A 256 -12.90 1.16 -15.54
C ASN A 256 -11.46 0.85 -15.04
N GLY A 257 -11.34 0.17 -13.90
CA GLY A 257 -10.05 -0.21 -13.29
C GLY A 257 -9.41 0.85 -12.38
N VAL A 258 -10.01 2.03 -12.23
CA VAL A 258 -9.53 3.11 -11.36
C VAL A 258 -10.40 3.20 -10.10
N GLU A 259 -9.80 3.09 -8.91
CA GLU A 259 -10.51 3.33 -7.64
C GLU A 259 -10.73 4.83 -7.44
N LEU A 260 -11.97 5.29 -7.66
CA LEU A 260 -12.38 6.69 -7.53
C LEU A 260 -12.86 7.04 -6.12
N VAL A 261 -13.39 6.04 -5.40
CA VAL A 261 -13.81 6.12 -4.00
C VAL A 261 -13.27 4.87 -3.30
N PRO A 262 -12.70 4.95 -2.09
CA PRO A 262 -12.04 3.81 -1.46
C PRO A 262 -13.04 2.66 -1.20
N GLN A 263 -12.65 1.41 -1.45
CA GLN A 263 -13.55 0.26 -1.30
C GLN A 263 -14.20 0.18 0.10
N TRP A 264 -13.41 0.43 1.16
CA TRP A 264 -13.91 0.46 2.54
C TRP A 264 -14.96 1.55 2.77
N PHE A 265 -14.86 2.70 2.07
CA PHE A 265 -15.82 3.79 2.21
C PHE A 265 -17.18 3.40 1.63
N VAL A 266 -17.19 2.65 0.53
CA VAL A 266 -18.43 2.15 -0.07
C VAL A 266 -19.03 1.00 0.75
N GLU A 267 -18.20 0.17 1.39
CA GLU A 267 -18.68 -0.85 2.37
C GLU A 267 -19.32 -0.19 3.60
N GLU A 268 -18.71 0.83 4.18
CA GLU A 268 -19.31 1.59 5.30
C GLU A 268 -20.59 2.32 4.86
N LEU A 269 -20.66 2.83 3.62
CA LEU A 269 -21.84 3.47 3.04
C LEU A 269 -23.01 2.49 2.82
N GLU A 270 -22.73 1.23 2.50
CA GLU A 270 -23.71 0.12 2.38
C GLU A 270 -24.11 -0.49 3.75
N SER A 271 -23.46 -0.09 4.84
CA SER A 271 -23.67 -0.63 6.19
C SER A 271 -24.47 0.31 7.11
N LYS A 272 -25.09 -0.24 8.16
CA LYS A 272 -25.81 0.54 9.19
C LYS A 272 -24.82 1.16 10.19
N GLN A 273 -24.61 2.47 10.06
CA GLN A 273 -23.62 3.27 10.80
C GLN A 273 -24.19 3.90 12.10
N THR A 274 -25.48 3.73 12.36
CA THR A 274 -26.27 4.38 13.41
C THR A 274 -26.34 3.61 14.73
N ARG A 275 -25.51 2.57 14.90
CA ARG A 275 -25.64 1.66 16.05
C ARG A 275 -25.40 2.38 17.38
N GLY A 276 -26.28 2.14 18.35
CA GLY A 276 -26.35 2.86 19.62
C GLY A 276 -26.80 4.33 19.55
N MET A 277 -27.06 4.88 18.36
CA MET A 277 -27.68 6.21 18.22
C MET A 277 -29.19 6.10 18.44
N LYS A 278 -29.76 7.04 19.19
CA LYS A 278 -31.23 7.24 19.17
C LYS A 278 -31.65 7.74 17.79
N ALA A 279 -32.87 7.46 17.35
CA ALA A 279 -33.42 8.01 16.11
C ALA A 279 -34.56 9.01 16.38
N ASN A 280 -34.49 10.20 15.78
CA ASN A 280 -35.64 11.08 15.60
C ASN A 280 -36.04 11.16 14.12
N TYR A 281 -37.22 10.62 13.80
CA TYR A 281 -37.82 10.69 12.46
C TYR A 281 -38.66 11.95 12.22
N ASN A 282 -38.96 12.72 13.28
CA ASN A 282 -39.68 14.00 13.20
C ASN A 282 -38.65 15.14 13.30
N GLY A 283 -37.76 15.25 12.30
CA GLY A 283 -36.72 16.29 12.26
C GLY A 283 -37.27 17.68 11.88
N PRO A 284 -36.53 18.76 12.19
CA PRO A 284 -36.93 20.14 11.84
C PRO A 284 -36.88 20.43 10.32
N ASN A 285 -35.82 19.98 9.63
CA ASN A 285 -35.52 20.32 8.24
C ASN A 285 -35.60 19.08 7.32
N ASP A 286 -36.22 19.19 6.14
CA ASP A 286 -36.66 18.07 5.26
C ASP A 286 -37.75 17.13 5.88
N GLY A 287 -38.13 17.37 7.14
CA GLY A 287 -39.43 16.98 7.71
C GLY A 287 -39.59 15.52 8.18
N LYS A 288 -40.85 15.15 8.45
CA LYS A 288 -41.23 13.85 9.00
C LYS A 288 -40.93 12.70 8.03
N ILE A 289 -40.08 11.77 8.46
CA ILE A 289 -39.86 10.48 7.80
C ILE A 289 -40.97 9.50 8.21
N ASP A 290 -41.43 8.71 7.23
CA ASP A 290 -42.45 7.65 7.39
C ASP A 290 -41.83 6.36 7.98
N LEU A 291 -41.28 6.49 9.20
CA LEU A 291 -40.69 5.42 10.03
C LEU A 291 -40.94 5.77 11.51
N SER A 292 -41.07 4.78 12.40
CA SER A 292 -41.25 5.00 13.84
C SER A 292 -40.02 4.61 14.67
N PRO A 293 -39.73 5.27 15.81
CA PRO A 293 -38.71 4.82 16.77
C PRO A 293 -39.04 3.47 17.44
N GLN A 294 -40.31 3.03 17.38
CA GLN A 294 -40.77 1.76 17.92
C GLN A 294 -40.35 0.58 17.02
N GLU A 295 -40.44 0.74 15.70
CA GLU A 295 -40.03 -0.26 14.71
C GLU A 295 -38.54 -0.14 14.38
N PHE A 296 -38.01 1.09 14.35
CA PHE A 296 -36.64 1.42 13.97
C PHE A 296 -35.95 2.26 15.06
N PRO A 297 -35.61 1.69 16.24
CA PRO A 297 -34.96 2.43 17.33
C PRO A 297 -33.58 2.97 16.95
N GLU A 298 -32.84 2.23 16.10
CA GLU A 298 -31.66 2.67 15.36
C GLU A 298 -32.04 2.83 13.88
N SER A 299 -31.78 3.98 13.26
CA SER A 299 -32.23 4.24 11.88
C SER A 299 -31.49 3.39 10.84
N PRO A 300 -32.16 2.78 9.83
CA PRO A 300 -31.53 1.95 8.81
C PRO A 300 -30.73 2.81 7.80
N TYR A 301 -29.59 3.33 8.26
CA TYR A 301 -28.83 4.38 7.58
C TYR A 301 -27.30 4.17 7.66
N GLY A 302 -26.62 4.35 6.54
CA GLY A 302 -25.16 4.39 6.39
C GLY A 302 -24.65 5.81 6.16
N PHE A 303 -23.65 5.97 5.29
CA PHE A 303 -23.21 7.30 4.84
C PHE A 303 -24.20 7.90 3.84
N LEU A 304 -25.09 8.77 4.34
CA LEU A 304 -26.10 9.51 3.58
C LEU A 304 -27.05 8.65 2.72
N THR A 305 -27.18 7.38 3.09
CA THR A 305 -27.75 6.30 2.28
C THR A 305 -28.58 5.38 3.18
N TRP A 306 -29.72 4.90 2.71
CA TRP A 306 -30.56 3.94 3.44
C TRP A 306 -30.09 2.52 3.16
N VAL A 307 -30.11 1.64 4.16
CA VAL A 307 -29.46 0.32 4.08
C VAL A 307 -30.35 -0.78 4.68
N ASN A 308 -30.23 -2.00 4.16
CA ASN A 308 -31.00 -3.17 4.62
C ASN A 308 -30.16 -4.14 5.50
N THR A 309 -29.11 -3.63 6.15
CA THR A 309 -28.10 -4.46 6.84
C THR A 309 -28.72 -5.45 7.84
N ASP A 310 -29.74 -4.99 8.59
CA ASP A 310 -30.43 -5.79 9.61
C ASP A 310 -31.69 -6.50 9.07
N ARG A 311 -31.96 -6.38 7.76
CA ARG A 311 -33.22 -6.75 7.08
C ARG A 311 -34.47 -6.08 7.68
N ASP A 312 -34.29 -4.90 8.26
CA ASP A 312 -35.31 -4.07 8.87
C ASP A 312 -36.05 -3.20 7.83
N LEU A 313 -35.33 -2.56 6.90
CA LEU A 313 -35.90 -1.68 5.88
C LEU A 313 -36.71 -2.44 4.81
N PHE A 314 -36.19 -3.57 4.33
CA PHE A 314 -36.85 -4.47 3.38
C PHE A 314 -36.88 -5.91 3.93
N PRO A 315 -37.80 -6.21 4.86
CA PRO A 315 -37.89 -7.53 5.49
C PRO A 315 -38.11 -8.66 4.47
N GLY A 316 -37.21 -9.64 4.51
CA GLY A 316 -37.21 -10.78 3.59
C GLY A 316 -36.55 -10.52 2.22
N ALA A 317 -35.84 -9.40 2.05
CA ALA A 317 -34.86 -9.20 0.99
C ALA A 317 -33.42 -9.50 1.48
N ASP A 318 -32.44 -9.55 0.56
CA ASP A 318 -31.02 -9.67 0.93
C ASP A 318 -30.50 -8.48 1.77
N ALA A 319 -29.50 -8.73 2.61
CA ALA A 319 -28.97 -7.72 3.54
C ALA A 319 -28.10 -6.64 2.86
N ALA A 320 -27.55 -6.90 1.67
CA ALA A 320 -26.70 -5.96 0.93
C ALA A 320 -27.49 -5.01 0.01
N TRP A 321 -28.79 -4.82 0.24
CA TRP A 321 -29.56 -3.75 -0.41
C TRP A 321 -29.26 -2.40 0.24
N ALA A 322 -28.81 -1.44 -0.56
CA ALA A 322 -28.70 -0.04 -0.19
C ALA A 322 -29.47 0.83 -1.20
N CYS A 323 -29.96 1.99 -0.76
CA CYS A 323 -30.62 2.95 -1.64
C CYS A 323 -30.48 4.42 -1.22
N GLY A 324 -30.36 5.27 -2.23
CA GLY A 324 -30.59 6.71 -2.10
C GLY A 324 -32.01 7.03 -2.59
N ARG A 325 -32.78 7.83 -1.84
CA ARG A 325 -34.18 8.20 -2.17
C ARG A 325 -34.45 9.68 -1.92
N GLY A 326 -35.30 10.28 -2.75
CA GLY A 326 -35.69 11.70 -2.68
C GLY A 326 -37.14 11.98 -3.05
N ALA A 327 -37.64 13.15 -2.61
CA ALA A 327 -39.00 13.61 -2.91
C ALA A 327 -39.26 13.71 -4.42
N GLY A 328 -40.45 13.29 -4.86
CA GLY A 328 -40.76 13.04 -6.27
C GLY A 328 -40.56 11.58 -6.70
N GLY A 329 -40.20 10.69 -5.78
CA GLY A 329 -40.02 9.26 -6.05
C GLY A 329 -38.75 8.95 -6.85
N SER A 330 -37.75 9.83 -6.74
CA SER A 330 -36.42 9.67 -7.34
C SER A 330 -35.60 8.71 -6.47
N VAL A 331 -35.14 7.60 -7.03
CA VAL A 331 -34.48 6.53 -6.28
C VAL A 331 -33.38 5.86 -7.10
N VAL A 332 -32.29 5.48 -6.44
CA VAL A 332 -31.41 4.40 -6.90
C VAL A 332 -31.29 3.37 -5.80
N LEU A 333 -31.48 2.10 -6.13
CA LEU A 333 -31.19 0.96 -5.28
C LEU A 333 -30.10 0.12 -5.94
N TRP A 334 -29.23 -0.50 -5.16
CA TRP A 334 -28.29 -1.50 -5.64
C TRP A 334 -28.12 -2.63 -4.62
N ASN A 335 -27.67 -3.78 -5.12
CA ASN A 335 -27.33 -4.92 -4.28
C ASN A 335 -26.05 -5.60 -4.78
N ARG A 336 -24.98 -5.54 -3.96
CA ARG A 336 -23.65 -6.08 -4.30
C ARG A 336 -23.64 -7.60 -4.41
N ASN A 337 -24.32 -8.31 -3.51
CA ASN A 337 -24.41 -9.78 -3.50
C ASN A 337 -25.04 -10.37 -4.76
N ASN A 338 -25.96 -9.62 -5.39
CA ASN A 338 -26.76 -10.04 -6.53
C ASN A 338 -26.39 -9.30 -7.83
N GLY A 339 -25.49 -8.31 -7.80
CA GLY A 339 -25.06 -7.58 -9.00
C GLY A 339 -26.16 -6.73 -9.64
N ILE A 340 -27.08 -6.16 -8.85
CA ILE A 340 -28.26 -5.41 -9.34
C ILE A 340 -28.07 -3.90 -9.15
N VAL A 341 -28.55 -3.10 -10.11
CA VAL A 341 -28.91 -1.69 -9.92
C VAL A 341 -30.32 -1.45 -10.44
N PHE A 342 -31.14 -0.68 -9.72
CA PHE A 342 -32.43 -0.17 -10.17
C PHE A 342 -32.46 1.36 -9.97
N ALA A 343 -32.78 2.11 -11.02
CA ALA A 343 -33.01 3.56 -10.95
C ALA A 343 -34.46 3.88 -11.28
N GLY A 344 -35.04 4.88 -10.64
CA GLY A 344 -36.44 5.26 -10.85
C GLY A 344 -36.76 6.70 -10.51
N VAL A 345 -37.84 7.21 -11.11
CA VAL A 345 -38.48 8.49 -10.83
C VAL A 345 -39.99 8.26 -10.74
N GLY A 346 -40.69 8.92 -9.81
CA GLY A 346 -42.10 8.63 -9.53
C GLY A 346 -42.33 7.23 -8.93
N ILE A 347 -41.35 6.66 -8.23
CA ILE A 347 -41.42 5.31 -7.63
C ILE A 347 -41.59 5.40 -6.10
N ARG A 348 -42.49 4.58 -5.53
CA ARG A 348 -42.61 4.42 -4.07
C ARG A 348 -41.64 3.33 -3.59
N VAL A 349 -40.80 3.68 -2.61
CA VAL A 349 -39.91 2.74 -1.89
C VAL A 349 -40.05 3.00 -0.39
N GLY A 350 -41.10 2.41 0.18
CA GLY A 350 -41.37 2.38 1.62
C GLY A 350 -40.67 1.21 2.32
N ALA A 351 -40.74 1.17 3.65
CA ALA A 351 -40.36 -0.02 4.41
C ALA A 351 -41.47 -1.07 4.35
N GLY A 352 -41.12 -2.36 4.31
CA GLY A 352 -42.11 -3.45 4.38
C GLY A 352 -41.77 -4.70 3.57
N GLN A 353 -42.60 -5.74 3.76
CA GLN A 353 -42.43 -7.05 3.11
C GLN A 353 -42.75 -7.04 1.61
N GLU A 354 -43.48 -6.06 1.09
CA GLU A 354 -43.78 -5.92 -0.34
C GLU A 354 -42.98 -4.75 -0.91
N SER A 355 -41.89 -5.07 -1.63
CA SER A 355 -40.90 -4.08 -2.07
C SER A 355 -40.17 -4.50 -3.36
N ILE A 356 -39.78 -3.51 -4.16
CA ILE A 356 -39.02 -3.70 -5.42
C ILE A 356 -37.79 -4.61 -5.25
N PRO A 357 -36.96 -4.49 -4.20
CA PRO A 357 -35.94 -5.48 -3.85
C PRO A 357 -36.39 -6.95 -3.96
N ARG A 358 -37.50 -7.30 -3.30
CA ARG A 358 -38.03 -8.68 -3.31
C ARG A 358 -38.68 -9.05 -4.64
N VAL A 359 -39.30 -8.09 -5.35
CA VAL A 359 -39.83 -8.32 -6.70
C VAL A 359 -38.70 -8.73 -7.65
N ILE A 360 -37.57 -8.01 -7.65
CA ILE A 360 -36.40 -8.34 -8.47
C ILE A 360 -35.75 -9.66 -8.01
N GLU A 361 -35.61 -9.88 -6.70
CA GLU A 361 -35.06 -11.14 -6.17
C GLU A 361 -35.91 -12.37 -6.54
N SER A 362 -37.25 -12.25 -6.50
CA SER A 362 -38.19 -13.29 -6.94
C SER A 362 -38.10 -13.64 -8.43
N ALA A 363 -37.31 -12.89 -9.19
CA ALA A 363 -37.04 -13.12 -10.59
C ALA A 363 -35.60 -13.57 -10.87
N ILE A 364 -34.72 -13.75 -9.88
CA ILE A 364 -33.36 -14.27 -10.11
C ILE A 364 -33.45 -15.76 -10.47
N THR A 365 -32.92 -16.11 -11.64
CA THR A 365 -32.90 -17.48 -12.19
C THR A 365 -31.49 -17.96 -12.53
N GLY A 366 -30.53 -17.04 -12.69
CA GLY A 366 -29.12 -17.35 -12.99
C GLY A 366 -28.16 -17.03 -11.83
N PRO A 367 -26.88 -17.40 -11.98
CA PRO A 367 -25.88 -17.26 -10.93
C PRO A 367 -25.55 -15.78 -10.62
N ASN A 368 -25.07 -15.55 -9.40
CA ASN A 368 -24.52 -14.26 -9.00
C ASN A 368 -23.05 -14.13 -9.49
N PRO A 369 -22.65 -13.00 -10.11
CA PRO A 369 -21.32 -12.85 -10.72
C PRO A 369 -20.26 -12.47 -9.68
N VAL A 370 -20.70 -11.94 -8.54
CA VAL A 370 -19.90 -11.45 -7.42
C VAL A 370 -19.61 -12.57 -6.41
N SER A 371 -19.61 -13.84 -6.85
CA SER A 371 -19.53 -15.01 -5.98
C SER A 371 -18.24 -15.09 -5.15
N SER A 372 -17.16 -14.47 -5.61
CA SER A 372 -15.88 -14.33 -4.91
C SER A 372 -15.91 -13.49 -3.63
N TRP A 373 -17.06 -12.90 -3.27
CA TRP A 373 -17.22 -12.05 -2.08
C TRP A 373 -18.00 -12.69 -0.93
N ARG A 374 -18.56 -13.90 -1.11
CA ARG A 374 -19.26 -14.65 -0.05
C ARG A 374 -18.27 -15.34 0.90
N GLY A 375 -17.50 -14.52 1.63
CA GLY A 375 -16.42 -14.95 2.55
C GLY A 375 -16.48 -14.33 3.94
N ARG A 376 -17.56 -13.63 4.32
CA ARG A 376 -17.80 -13.11 5.67
C ARG A 376 -19.24 -13.42 6.11
N PRO A 377 -19.48 -13.82 7.36
CA PRO A 377 -20.82 -13.73 7.96
C PRO A 377 -21.30 -12.27 7.97
N ALA A 378 -22.62 -12.06 8.02
CA ALA A 378 -23.15 -10.73 8.29
C ALA A 378 -22.63 -10.24 9.66
N LEU A 379 -22.17 -8.99 9.72
CA LEU A 379 -21.70 -8.36 10.96
C LEU A 379 -22.85 -8.24 11.95
N ALA A 380 -22.91 -9.19 12.89
CA ALA A 380 -23.77 -9.09 14.06
C ALA A 380 -23.55 -7.72 14.74
N SER A 381 -24.65 -7.05 15.07
CA SER A 381 -24.67 -5.67 15.50
C SER A 381 -23.83 -5.47 16.78
N ARG A 382 -22.65 -4.86 16.64
CA ARG A 382 -21.94 -4.25 17.78
C ARG A 382 -22.77 -3.07 18.28
N GLY A 383 -23.63 -3.31 19.25
CA GLY A 383 -24.32 -2.24 19.97
C GLY A 383 -23.30 -1.41 20.76
N HIS A 384 -23.28 -0.09 20.55
CA HIS A 384 -22.47 0.79 21.38
C HIS A 384 -23.07 0.87 22.80
N PRO A 385 -22.25 0.86 23.86
CA PRO A 385 -22.75 0.92 25.24
C PRO A 385 -23.25 2.33 25.60
N GLY A 386 -24.52 2.60 25.30
CA GLY A 386 -25.26 3.74 25.84
C GLY A 386 -25.57 3.56 27.33
N LEU A 387 -25.53 4.66 28.09
CA LEU A 387 -25.83 4.70 29.52
C LEU A 387 -27.24 4.16 29.84
N ALA A 388 -27.32 3.06 30.59
CA ALA A 388 -28.57 2.54 31.13
C ALA A 388 -28.77 2.98 32.59
N PHE A 389 -29.91 3.60 32.89
CA PHE A 389 -30.38 3.80 34.27
C PHE A 389 -30.89 2.46 34.84
N ARG A 390 -30.88 2.32 36.17
CA ARG A 390 -31.51 1.20 36.91
C ARG A 390 -33.04 1.34 36.82
N ASP A 391 -33.84 0.26 36.81
CA ASP A 391 -34.18 -0.50 38.02
C ASP A 391 -34.85 -1.88 37.78
N ALA A 392 -34.79 -2.72 38.83
CA ALA A 392 -35.67 -3.81 39.28
C ALA A 392 -36.42 -4.79 38.32
N GLY A 393 -36.35 -6.10 38.63
CA GLY A 393 -37.60 -6.89 38.77
C GLY A 393 -37.76 -8.31 38.17
N VAL A 394 -37.12 -9.35 38.76
CA VAL A 394 -37.65 -10.75 38.99
C VAL A 394 -38.07 -11.67 37.78
N PRO A 395 -37.83 -13.02 37.80
CA PRO A 395 -38.11 -13.97 36.68
C PRO A 395 -39.16 -15.07 37.09
N PRO A 396 -39.17 -16.36 36.63
CA PRO A 396 -38.73 -17.05 35.39
C PRO A 396 -39.78 -18.03 34.75
N SER A 397 -39.55 -18.61 33.55
CA SER A 397 -40.08 -19.93 33.07
C SER A 397 -39.72 -20.22 31.58
N LYS A 398 -39.87 -21.42 30.98
CA LYS A 398 -39.50 -22.83 31.37
C LYS A 398 -39.72 -23.78 30.14
N ARG A 399 -38.94 -24.88 30.02
CA ARG A 399 -39.03 -25.98 28.99
C ARG A 399 -38.58 -25.57 27.56
N GLY A 400 -38.09 -26.47 26.69
CA GLY A 400 -37.71 -27.88 26.89
C GLY A 400 -37.33 -28.64 25.58
N GLN A 401 -36.68 -29.80 25.75
CA GLN A 401 -36.73 -31.09 25.01
C GLN A 401 -37.57 -31.20 23.71
N ASP A 402 -37.27 -32.05 22.72
CA ASP A 402 -36.20 -33.06 22.49
C ASP A 402 -36.20 -33.47 20.99
N ALA A 403 -35.10 -34.01 20.44
CA ALA A 403 -35.10 -34.95 19.30
C ALA A 403 -33.70 -35.58 19.08
N ARG A 404 -33.63 -36.79 18.49
CA ARG A 404 -32.40 -37.46 18.05
C ARG A 404 -32.58 -38.18 16.71
N ASP A 405 -31.44 -38.64 16.18
CA ASP A 405 -31.24 -39.81 15.32
C ASP A 405 -31.91 -39.86 13.94
N THR A 406 -31.08 -39.86 12.90
CA THR A 406 -30.85 -41.09 12.11
C THR A 406 -29.57 -40.99 11.26
N GLN A 407 -28.98 -42.14 10.92
CA GLN A 407 -27.74 -42.23 10.13
C GLN A 407 -28.03 -42.41 8.63
N GLY A 408 -27.10 -41.95 7.79
CA GLY A 408 -26.99 -42.28 6.36
C GLY A 408 -25.56 -42.02 5.89
N GLN A 409 -24.97 -42.95 5.14
CA GLN A 409 -23.57 -42.87 4.69
C GLN A 409 -23.44 -42.36 3.24
N ASP A 410 -22.19 -42.10 2.84
CA ASP A 410 -21.67 -41.98 1.48
C ASP A 410 -22.11 -40.79 0.60
N ALA A 411 -21.33 -39.71 0.68
CA ALA A 411 -20.85 -38.99 -0.51
C ALA A 411 -19.50 -38.30 -0.21
N LEU A 412 -18.56 -38.34 -1.17
CA LEU A 412 -17.26 -37.67 -1.05
C LEU A 412 -17.42 -36.14 -1.11
N ALA A 413 -17.16 -35.47 0.02
CA ALA A 413 -17.24 -34.01 0.13
C ALA A 413 -16.03 -33.33 -0.53
N THR A 414 -16.21 -32.82 -1.75
CA THR A 414 -15.27 -31.87 -2.36
C THR A 414 -15.32 -30.54 -1.61
N ALA A 415 -14.27 -30.22 -0.86
CA ALA A 415 -14.24 -29.06 0.02
C ALA A 415 -14.17 -27.74 -0.76
N GLY A 416 -15.33 -27.10 -0.98
CA GLY A 416 -15.45 -25.75 -1.53
C GLY A 416 -15.02 -24.66 -0.55
N GLY A 417 -13.72 -24.59 -0.26
CA GLY A 417 -13.13 -23.55 0.59
C GLY A 417 -13.19 -22.16 -0.06
N SER A 418 -13.59 -21.14 0.71
CA SER A 418 -13.51 -19.75 0.26
C SER A 418 -12.05 -19.28 0.25
N PHE A 419 -11.66 -18.57 -0.81
CA PHE A 419 -10.29 -18.10 -1.00
C PHE A 419 -9.98 -16.96 0.00
N GLN A 420 -9.24 -17.28 1.06
CA GLN A 420 -8.96 -16.37 2.17
C GLN A 420 -8.02 -15.24 1.72
N LYS A 421 -8.45 -13.98 1.88
CA LYS A 421 -7.61 -12.79 1.66
C LYS A 421 -7.01 -12.32 2.99
N VAL A 422 -5.72 -12.04 2.98
CA VAL A 422 -4.94 -11.57 4.14
C VAL A 422 -4.12 -10.35 3.70
N GLY A 423 -4.12 -9.26 4.46
CA GLY A 423 -3.25 -8.12 4.14
C GLY A 423 -1.77 -8.49 4.32
N ARG A 424 -0.86 -7.87 3.57
CA ARG A 424 0.59 -7.96 3.84
C ARG A 424 0.86 -7.56 5.29
N TRP A 425 1.68 -8.34 5.99
CA TRP A 425 1.91 -8.23 7.45
C TRP A 425 0.68 -8.45 8.34
N GLY A 426 -0.45 -8.90 7.77
CA GLY A 426 -1.64 -9.32 8.52
C GLY A 426 -1.55 -10.79 8.95
N LEU A 427 -2.50 -11.22 9.79
CA LEU A 427 -2.55 -12.59 10.30
C LEU A 427 -3.33 -13.51 9.34
N PHE A 428 -2.65 -14.50 8.77
CA PHE A 428 -3.28 -15.72 8.26
C PHE A 428 -3.47 -16.69 9.43
N GLU A 429 -4.68 -17.24 9.57
CA GLU A 429 -4.97 -18.36 10.46
C GLU A 429 -5.90 -19.35 9.76
N THR A 430 -5.68 -20.65 9.98
CA THR A 430 -6.59 -21.73 9.57
C THR A 430 -6.52 -22.92 10.56
N GLU A 431 -7.51 -23.80 10.50
CA GLU A 431 -7.64 -24.99 11.34
C GLU A 431 -7.22 -26.27 10.60
N VAL A 432 -6.64 -27.21 11.34
CA VAL A 432 -6.24 -28.54 10.84
C VAL A 432 -6.89 -29.60 11.71
N ARG A 433 -7.48 -30.63 11.09
CA ARG A 433 -8.14 -31.71 11.84
C ARG A 433 -7.16 -32.85 12.14
N ASN A 434 -7.20 -33.34 13.37
CA ASN A 434 -6.56 -34.58 13.78
C ASN A 434 -7.40 -35.18 14.91
N GLU A 435 -7.89 -36.40 14.70
CA GLU A 435 -8.87 -37.05 15.59
C GLU A 435 -8.21 -37.99 16.61
N LYS A 436 -6.87 -38.13 16.57
CA LYS A 436 -6.13 -38.92 17.56
C LYS A 436 -5.99 -38.17 18.88
N SER A 437 -6.17 -38.91 19.98
CA SER A 437 -5.85 -38.45 21.34
C SER A 437 -4.37 -38.69 21.66
N TYR A 438 -3.72 -37.71 22.28
CA TYR A 438 -2.33 -37.79 22.74
C TYR A 438 -2.27 -37.59 24.26
N THR A 439 -1.28 -38.19 24.93
CA THR A 439 -1.08 -37.98 26.38
C THR A 439 -0.56 -36.57 26.66
N ASN A 440 0.28 -36.06 25.77
CA ASN A 440 0.79 -34.70 25.79
C ASN A 440 0.85 -34.12 24.35
N PRO A 441 -0.26 -33.55 23.82
CA PRO A 441 -0.33 -33.04 22.44
C PRO A 441 0.64 -31.88 22.13
N TYR A 442 1.37 -31.36 23.13
CA TYR A 442 2.41 -30.35 22.95
C TYR A 442 3.80 -30.96 22.69
N GLN A 443 4.00 -32.27 22.92
CA GLN A 443 5.30 -32.95 22.81
C GLN A 443 5.24 -34.26 22.00
N ASP A 444 4.15 -35.03 22.10
CA ASP A 444 4.02 -36.36 21.48
C ASP A 444 3.90 -36.29 19.95
N VAL A 445 3.50 -35.13 19.42
CA VAL A 445 3.25 -34.89 17.99
C VAL A 445 3.56 -33.43 17.65
N THR A 446 4.01 -33.18 16.41
CA THR A 446 4.26 -31.84 15.86
C THR A 446 3.49 -31.65 14.56
N LEU A 447 2.83 -30.50 14.41
CA LEU A 447 2.26 -30.04 13.14
C LEU A 447 3.28 -29.15 12.42
N GLY A 448 4.02 -29.73 11.47
CA GLY A 448 4.96 -28.97 10.63
C GLY A 448 4.23 -28.37 9.44
N VAL A 449 4.60 -27.14 9.04
CA VAL A 449 3.97 -26.44 7.92
C VAL A 449 5.03 -25.86 6.98
N PHE A 450 4.90 -26.16 5.69
CA PHE A 450 5.65 -25.51 4.62
C PHE A 450 4.76 -24.49 3.93
N TYR A 451 5.25 -23.25 3.82
CA TYR A 451 4.62 -22.18 3.07
C TYR A 451 5.42 -21.95 1.78
N THR A 452 4.72 -21.82 0.66
CA THR A 452 5.30 -21.38 -0.61
C THR A 452 4.84 -19.95 -0.90
N LYS A 453 5.82 -19.08 -1.15
CA LYS A 453 5.64 -17.68 -1.49
C LYS A 453 5.11 -17.49 -2.93
N PRO A 454 4.57 -16.31 -3.26
CA PRO A 454 4.26 -15.94 -4.65
C PRO A 454 5.47 -16.00 -5.60
N ASP A 455 6.69 -15.77 -5.09
CA ASP A 455 7.95 -15.89 -5.85
C ASP A 455 8.51 -17.32 -5.95
N GLY A 456 7.81 -18.32 -5.41
CA GLY A 456 8.26 -19.72 -5.37
C GLY A 456 9.26 -20.05 -4.26
N GLY A 457 9.75 -19.07 -3.49
CA GLY A 457 10.51 -19.31 -2.27
C GLY A 457 9.69 -20.05 -1.22
N THR A 458 10.36 -20.71 -0.27
CA THR A 458 9.67 -21.47 0.79
C THR A 458 10.11 -21.08 2.20
N VAL A 459 9.16 -21.19 3.15
CA VAL A 459 9.37 -20.96 4.58
C VAL A 459 8.76 -22.13 5.35
N ARG A 460 9.49 -22.71 6.31
CA ARG A 460 8.97 -23.80 7.15
C ARG A 460 8.76 -23.32 8.58
N PHE A 461 7.54 -23.47 9.09
CA PHE A 461 7.14 -23.09 10.44
C PHE A 461 6.28 -24.18 11.09
N TRP A 462 5.64 -23.91 12.23
CA TRP A 462 4.80 -24.87 12.95
C TRP A 462 3.36 -24.39 13.10
N GLY A 463 2.43 -25.33 13.06
CA GLY A 463 1.13 -25.17 13.71
C GLY A 463 1.22 -25.54 15.20
N PHE A 464 0.12 -25.35 15.92
CA PHE A 464 0.03 -25.57 17.38
C PHE A 464 -1.30 -26.20 17.76
N TYR A 465 -1.32 -26.86 18.92
CA TYR A 465 -2.53 -27.39 19.54
C TYR A 465 -3.17 -26.32 20.44
N ASP A 466 -4.40 -25.91 20.14
CA ASP A 466 -5.15 -24.84 20.82
C ASP A 466 -6.05 -25.37 21.96
N GLY A 467 -5.71 -26.54 22.52
CA GLY A 467 -6.48 -27.13 23.61
C GLY A 467 -7.83 -27.67 23.12
N ALA A 468 -8.93 -27.08 23.59
CA ALA A 468 -10.28 -27.50 23.19
C ALA A 468 -10.59 -27.15 21.72
N ASP A 469 -9.91 -26.15 21.17
CA ASP A 469 -10.20 -25.55 19.87
C ASP A 469 -9.36 -26.17 18.72
N GLY A 470 -8.85 -27.39 18.93
CA GLY A 470 -8.21 -28.23 17.90
C GLY A 470 -6.76 -27.87 17.58
N TRP A 471 -6.33 -28.13 16.34
CA TRP A 471 -5.02 -27.72 15.83
C TRP A 471 -5.17 -26.51 14.90
N ARG A 472 -4.28 -25.54 15.04
CA ARG A 472 -4.25 -24.30 14.26
C ARG A 472 -2.91 -24.08 13.59
N VAL A 473 -2.95 -23.29 12.52
CA VAL A 473 -1.81 -22.90 11.69
C VAL A 473 -1.87 -21.38 11.50
N ARG A 474 -0.80 -20.66 11.84
CA ARG A 474 -0.70 -19.19 11.73
C ARG A 474 0.50 -18.75 10.90
N PHE A 475 0.32 -17.67 10.13
CA PHE A 475 1.41 -17.07 9.36
C PHE A 475 1.21 -15.56 9.15
N MET A 476 2.30 -14.86 8.83
CA MET A 476 2.30 -13.44 8.45
C MET A 476 2.98 -13.28 7.09
N PRO A 477 2.25 -13.06 5.98
CA PRO A 477 2.84 -12.96 4.65
C PRO A 477 3.52 -11.61 4.43
N ASP A 478 4.72 -11.63 3.87
CA ASP A 478 5.56 -10.46 3.58
C ASP A 478 5.52 -10.01 2.10
N GLN A 479 4.90 -10.80 1.22
CA GLN A 479 4.80 -10.56 -0.23
C GLN A 479 3.35 -10.66 -0.70
N VAL A 480 2.92 -9.73 -1.56
CA VAL A 480 1.60 -9.74 -2.21
C VAL A 480 1.54 -10.84 -3.29
N GLY A 481 0.37 -11.46 -3.46
CA GLY A 481 0.11 -12.58 -4.37
C GLY A 481 -0.37 -13.84 -3.65
N THR A 482 -0.61 -14.92 -4.40
CA THR A 482 -1.09 -16.20 -3.85
C THR A 482 0.02 -16.94 -3.11
N TRP A 483 -0.19 -17.17 -1.81
CA TRP A 483 0.58 -18.09 -0.98
C TRP A 483 -0.05 -19.47 -0.98
N ARG A 484 0.78 -20.50 -0.81
CA ARG A 484 0.35 -21.89 -0.57
C ARG A 484 0.87 -22.37 0.77
N TYR A 485 0.16 -23.30 1.41
CA TYR A 485 0.64 -24.00 2.59
C TYR A 485 0.37 -25.49 2.51
N GLU A 486 1.28 -26.28 3.07
CA GLU A 486 1.18 -27.73 3.25
C GLU A 486 1.56 -28.05 4.70
N ALA A 487 0.57 -28.46 5.48
CA ALA A 487 0.70 -28.83 6.89
C ALA A 487 0.62 -30.35 7.05
N ALA A 488 1.51 -30.94 7.87
CA ALA A 488 1.59 -32.39 8.10
C ALA A 488 1.94 -32.72 9.56
N PHE A 489 1.37 -33.80 10.09
CA PHE A 489 1.66 -34.29 11.44
C PHE A 489 2.84 -35.28 11.46
N SER A 490 3.70 -35.16 12.46
CA SER A 490 4.90 -36.00 12.64
C SER A 490 4.60 -37.50 12.88
N ASP A 491 3.35 -37.85 13.14
CA ASP A 491 2.89 -39.22 13.41
C ASP A 491 2.16 -39.87 12.22
N GLY A 492 2.24 -39.24 11.04
CA GLY A 492 1.62 -39.72 9.81
C GLY A 492 0.11 -39.49 9.72
N SER A 493 -0.51 -38.76 10.65
CA SER A 493 -1.92 -38.37 10.51
C SER A 493 -2.14 -37.44 9.31
N PRO A 494 -3.30 -37.52 8.62
CA PRO A 494 -3.65 -36.59 7.55
C PRO A 494 -3.54 -35.14 8.03
N GLY A 495 -2.82 -34.33 7.26
CA GLY A 495 -2.69 -32.89 7.50
C GLY A 495 -3.67 -32.07 6.67
N ALA A 496 -3.28 -30.86 6.29
CA ALA A 496 -4.08 -30.00 5.42
C ALA A 496 -3.19 -29.18 4.48
N ALA A 497 -3.62 -29.03 3.23
CA ALA A 497 -2.99 -28.16 2.25
C ALA A 497 -4.00 -27.14 1.72
N GLY A 498 -3.54 -25.97 1.33
CA GLY A 498 -4.42 -24.89 0.85
C GLY A 498 -3.66 -23.68 0.35
N THR A 499 -4.42 -22.62 0.04
CA THR A 499 -3.91 -21.38 -0.55
C THR A 499 -4.66 -20.17 0.00
N PHE A 500 -3.94 -19.07 0.21
CA PHE A 500 -4.52 -17.79 0.61
C PHE A 500 -3.87 -16.65 -0.19
N GLU A 501 -4.61 -15.57 -0.41
CA GLU A 501 -4.10 -14.40 -1.13
C GLU A 501 -3.54 -13.39 -0.16
N CYS A 502 -2.27 -13.03 -0.31
CA CYS A 502 -1.74 -11.83 0.32
C CYS A 502 -2.07 -10.62 -0.55
N VAL A 503 -2.81 -9.65 -0.01
CA VAL A 503 -3.16 -8.39 -0.68
C VAL A 503 -2.41 -7.20 -0.08
N PRO A 504 -2.29 -6.06 -0.77
CA PRO A 504 -1.77 -4.83 -0.17
C PRO A 504 -2.53 -4.45 1.13
N SER A 505 -1.85 -3.78 2.05
CA SER A 505 -2.40 -3.37 3.34
C SER A 505 -1.90 -1.98 3.77
N ASP A 506 -2.61 -1.38 4.72
CA ASP A 506 -2.27 -0.13 5.41
C ASP A 506 -1.55 -0.37 6.76
N LEU A 507 -1.16 -1.63 7.03
CA LEU A 507 -0.28 -1.97 8.14
C LEU A 507 1.12 -1.39 7.84
N PRO A 508 1.83 -0.84 8.83
CA PRO A 508 3.09 -0.13 8.58
C PRO A 508 4.27 -1.07 8.25
N GLY A 509 4.10 -2.39 8.48
CA GLY A 509 5.16 -3.39 8.44
C GLY A 509 5.68 -3.75 9.82
N MET A 510 6.47 -4.83 9.89
CA MET A 510 7.17 -5.20 11.13
C MET A 510 8.19 -4.13 11.50
N LEU A 511 8.34 -3.82 12.79
CA LEU A 511 9.45 -2.98 13.26
C LEU A 511 10.79 -3.72 13.12
N SER A 512 11.84 -3.00 12.74
CA SER A 512 13.12 -3.52 12.28
C SER A 512 14.24 -2.49 12.41
N VAL A 513 15.46 -2.86 11.98
CA VAL A 513 16.59 -1.93 11.83
C VAL A 513 16.40 -1.12 10.54
N HIS A 514 16.57 0.20 10.60
CA HIS A 514 16.38 1.07 9.44
C HIS A 514 17.44 0.83 8.34
N GLU A 515 16.97 0.51 7.13
CA GLU A 515 17.78 -0.08 6.05
C GLU A 515 18.94 0.82 5.56
N GLU A 516 18.71 2.13 5.37
CA GLU A 516 19.79 3.07 4.96
C GLU A 516 20.72 3.49 6.12
N ASN A 517 20.23 3.43 7.37
CA ASN A 517 20.93 3.98 8.52
C ASN A 517 20.65 3.18 9.80
N PRO A 518 21.40 2.09 10.03
CA PRO A 518 21.07 1.05 11.01
C PRO A 518 21.23 1.44 12.48
N ILE A 519 21.50 2.71 12.80
CA ILE A 519 21.39 3.23 14.19
C ILE A 519 19.96 3.63 14.56
N TRP A 520 19.02 3.61 13.61
CA TRP A 520 17.62 3.97 13.81
C TRP A 520 16.69 2.76 13.63
N LEU A 521 15.49 2.87 14.20
CA LEU A 521 14.40 1.92 13.97
C LEU A 521 13.65 2.29 12.69
N GLY A 522 13.27 1.29 11.91
CA GLY A 522 12.51 1.42 10.66
C GLY A 522 11.47 0.30 10.54
N PHE A 523 10.49 0.45 9.68
CA PHE A 523 9.62 -0.65 9.28
C PHE A 523 10.20 -1.37 8.06
N LYS A 524 10.02 -2.71 7.99
CA LYS A 524 10.40 -3.49 6.80
C LYS A 524 9.66 -2.94 5.58
N GLY A 525 10.40 -2.49 4.57
CA GLY A 525 9.84 -1.67 3.48
C GLY A 525 10.20 -0.18 3.55
N GLY A 526 11.22 0.19 4.34
CA GLY A 526 11.93 1.47 4.24
C GLY A 526 11.35 2.67 4.99
N ALA A 527 10.20 2.58 5.65
CA ALA A 527 9.63 3.72 6.39
C ALA A 527 10.36 3.96 7.73
N ALA A 528 10.71 5.21 8.05
CA ALA A 528 11.37 5.61 9.30
C ALA A 528 10.39 6.30 10.27
N PRO A 529 9.82 5.60 11.27
CA PRO A 529 8.89 6.19 12.23
C PRO A 529 9.61 6.93 13.36
N VAL A 530 8.98 8.01 13.85
CA VAL A 530 9.23 8.45 15.24
C VAL A 530 8.53 7.45 16.16
N ILE A 531 9.31 6.64 16.87
CA ILE A 531 8.80 5.72 17.89
C ILE A 531 8.48 6.52 19.16
N ARG A 532 7.23 6.38 19.60
CA ARG A 532 6.59 7.09 20.71
C ARG A 532 6.17 6.04 21.72
N SER A 533 7.12 5.64 22.56
CA SER A 533 6.95 4.53 23.49
C SER A 533 6.58 5.01 24.89
N LEU A 534 5.60 4.36 25.50
CA LEU A 534 5.18 4.56 26.89
C LEU A 534 5.34 3.27 27.69
N HIS A 535 5.95 3.36 28.87
CA HIS A 535 5.97 2.25 29.82
C HIS A 535 4.64 2.10 30.55
N VAL A 536 4.17 0.86 30.68
CA VAL A 536 3.01 0.48 31.49
C VAL A 536 3.30 -0.73 32.39
N GLY A 537 2.82 -0.67 33.63
CA GLY A 537 3.10 -1.63 34.68
C GLY A 537 2.36 -2.98 34.53
N ASP A 538 2.60 -3.88 35.49
CA ASP A 538 2.31 -5.32 35.35
C ASP A 538 0.83 -5.65 35.07
N ARG A 539 -0.13 -4.78 35.42
CA ARG A 539 -1.56 -5.08 35.27
C ARG A 539 -2.11 -4.98 33.85
N PHE A 540 -1.39 -4.48 32.85
CA PHE A 540 -2.00 -4.12 31.56
C PHE A 540 -2.82 -5.28 30.95
N PHE A 541 -2.26 -6.50 30.92
CA PHE A 541 -2.94 -7.71 30.44
C PHE A 541 -3.89 -8.37 31.47
N ALA A 542 -4.09 -7.78 32.65
CA ALA A 542 -4.99 -8.34 33.66
C ALA A 542 -6.46 -8.11 33.31
N ASP A 543 -7.31 -9.12 33.52
CA ASP A 543 -8.74 -9.11 33.17
C ASP A 543 -9.63 -9.11 34.42
N GLY A 544 -9.21 -8.42 35.47
CA GLY A 544 -9.97 -8.28 36.71
C GLY A 544 -9.21 -7.51 37.80
N PRO A 545 -9.85 -7.28 38.97
CA PRO A 545 -9.24 -6.60 40.11
C PRO A 545 -8.11 -7.42 40.73
N ASN A 546 -7.22 -6.74 41.45
CA ASN A 546 -6.14 -7.39 42.18
C ASN A 546 -6.71 -8.13 43.40
N THR A 547 -6.47 -9.44 43.48
CA THR A 547 -7.03 -10.32 44.52
C THR A 547 -6.45 -10.11 45.92
N MET A 548 -5.34 -9.36 46.06
CA MET A 548 -4.71 -9.04 47.34
C MET A 548 -4.92 -7.60 47.80
N THR A 549 -5.05 -6.63 46.88
CA THR A 549 -5.23 -5.21 47.22
C THR A 549 -6.66 -4.70 47.02
N GLY A 550 -7.51 -5.43 46.29
CA GLY A 550 -8.85 -4.99 45.89
C GLY A 550 -8.83 -3.90 44.81
N GLU A 551 -7.66 -3.56 44.25
CA GLU A 551 -7.54 -2.50 43.26
C GLU A 551 -8.24 -2.87 41.94
N VAL A 552 -9.08 -1.97 41.42
CA VAL A 552 -9.94 -2.25 40.27
C VAL A 552 -9.21 -2.02 38.94
N TRP A 553 -9.21 -3.05 38.10
CA TRP A 553 -8.82 -2.98 36.70
C TRP A 553 -9.79 -3.79 35.85
N SER A 554 -9.99 -3.37 34.60
CA SER A 554 -11.00 -3.92 33.69
C SER A 554 -10.68 -3.60 32.23
N GLU A 555 -11.31 -4.34 31.32
CA GLU A 555 -11.24 -4.09 29.87
C GLU A 555 -11.71 -2.67 29.50
N GLN A 556 -12.69 -2.10 30.22
CA GLN A 556 -13.15 -0.73 30.01
C GLN A 556 -12.07 0.31 30.38
N GLN A 557 -11.34 0.09 31.48
CA GLN A 557 -10.21 0.96 31.87
C GLN A 557 -9.04 0.81 30.90
N ARG A 558 -8.74 -0.42 30.44
CA ARG A 558 -7.75 -0.68 29.38
C ARG A 558 -8.12 0.08 28.09
N THR A 559 -9.38 0.00 27.67
CA THR A 559 -9.89 0.68 26.47
C THR A 559 -9.74 2.20 26.59
N ALA A 560 -10.19 2.79 27.71
CA ALA A 560 -10.09 4.23 27.94
C ALA A 560 -8.62 4.72 27.99
N PHE A 561 -7.71 3.93 28.56
CA PHE A 561 -6.28 4.19 28.51
C PHE A 561 -5.74 4.14 27.06
N LEU A 562 -6.11 3.13 26.28
CA LEU A 562 -5.65 2.97 24.89
C LEU A 562 -6.20 4.06 23.96
N ASP A 563 -7.45 4.49 24.15
CA ASP A 563 -8.03 5.63 23.43
C ASP A 563 -7.27 6.92 23.71
N TRP A 564 -6.93 7.19 24.99
CA TRP A 564 -6.07 8.33 25.37
C TRP A 564 -4.65 8.19 24.79
N ALA A 565 -4.04 7.01 24.87
CA ALA A 565 -2.67 6.78 24.40
C ALA A 565 -2.56 6.97 22.88
N GLN A 566 -3.53 6.44 22.13
CA GLN A 566 -3.66 6.64 20.69
C GLN A 566 -3.94 8.11 20.34
N GLY A 567 -4.74 8.82 21.14
CA GLY A 567 -4.97 10.27 21.01
C GLY A 567 -3.74 11.15 21.24
N GLN A 568 -2.85 10.75 22.15
CA GLN A 568 -1.52 11.35 22.32
C GLN A 568 -0.55 10.97 21.18
N GLY A 569 -0.86 9.91 20.44
CA GLY A 569 -0.04 9.37 19.36
C GLY A 569 1.07 8.44 19.82
N TYR A 570 0.94 7.81 21.00
CA TYR A 570 1.81 6.69 21.35
C TYR A 570 1.59 5.55 20.36
N ASN A 571 2.68 4.98 19.86
CA ASN A 571 2.67 3.88 18.88
C ASN A 571 3.45 2.64 19.36
N MET A 572 4.01 2.68 20.57
CA MET A 572 4.54 1.49 21.25
C MET A 572 4.24 1.55 22.75
N LEU A 573 4.00 0.38 23.35
CA LEU A 573 3.90 0.19 24.79
C LEU A 573 5.01 -0.74 25.26
N SER A 574 5.77 -0.31 26.26
CA SER A 574 6.69 -1.17 27.00
C SER A 574 5.97 -1.73 28.21
N ILE A 575 5.62 -3.02 28.17
CA ILE A 575 4.69 -3.65 29.12
C ILE A 575 5.44 -4.56 30.09
N ALA A 576 5.23 -4.37 31.39
CA ALA A 576 5.99 -5.04 32.44
C ALA A 576 5.79 -6.57 32.49
N SER A 577 4.61 -7.02 32.92
CA SER A 577 4.18 -8.42 32.71
C SER A 577 3.60 -8.57 31.32
N HIS A 578 4.21 -9.43 30.51
CA HIS A 578 3.68 -9.81 29.20
C HIS A 578 3.42 -11.32 29.14
N TYR A 579 4.43 -12.14 28.79
CA TYR A 579 4.26 -13.58 28.56
C TYR A 579 4.02 -14.43 29.81
N LEU A 580 4.16 -13.89 31.02
CA LEU A 580 4.08 -14.62 32.28
C LEU A 580 3.58 -13.70 33.39
N ASN A 581 3.03 -14.29 34.46
CA ASN A 581 2.71 -13.53 35.66
C ASN A 581 4.01 -13.22 36.44
N ARG A 582 3.98 -12.19 37.28
CA ARG A 582 5.13 -11.79 38.12
C ARG A 582 4.73 -11.81 39.57
N ASP A 583 5.32 -12.69 40.38
CA ASP A 583 4.95 -12.86 41.78
C ASP A 583 5.70 -11.91 42.73
N THR A 584 5.67 -10.60 42.44
CA THR A 584 6.28 -9.58 43.32
C THR A 584 5.21 -8.73 44.00
N LYS A 585 5.33 -8.51 45.32
CA LYS A 585 4.39 -7.64 46.06
C LYS A 585 4.38 -6.24 45.45
N GLY A 586 3.21 -5.76 45.02
CA GLY A 586 3.03 -4.48 44.32
C GLY A 586 3.35 -4.52 42.82
N ARG A 587 3.96 -5.59 42.31
CA ARG A 587 4.40 -5.75 40.92
C ARG A 587 4.00 -7.12 40.37
N GLY A 588 2.82 -7.18 39.74
CA GLY A 588 2.20 -8.41 39.23
C GLY A 588 1.41 -9.20 40.29
N ARG A 589 1.94 -9.42 41.50
CA ARG A 589 1.28 -10.28 42.51
C ARG A 589 -0.16 -9.83 42.80
N GLY A 590 -1.09 -10.79 42.74
CA GLY A 590 -2.52 -10.59 42.93
C GLY A 590 -3.27 -10.13 41.68
N TRP A 591 -2.57 -9.64 40.64
CA TRP A 591 -3.18 -9.48 39.33
C TRP A 591 -3.26 -10.84 38.64
N ASN A 592 -4.46 -11.20 38.20
CA ASN A 592 -4.62 -12.27 37.23
C ASN A 592 -4.14 -11.73 35.86
N THR A 593 -2.90 -12.02 35.46
CA THR A 593 -2.33 -11.73 34.12
C THR A 593 -2.13 -13.05 33.35
N PRO A 594 -1.88 -13.03 32.02
CA PRO A 594 -1.66 -14.25 31.26
C PRO A 594 -0.46 -15.07 31.76
N ASP A 595 -0.75 -16.25 32.27
CA ASP A 595 0.24 -17.28 32.58
C ASP A 595 0.33 -18.26 31.41
N LEU A 596 1.32 -18.03 30.53
CA LEU A 596 1.50 -18.85 29.33
C LEU A 596 2.20 -20.20 29.60
N TRP A 597 2.62 -20.49 30.84
CA TRP A 597 3.32 -21.72 31.21
C TRP A 597 2.81 -22.32 32.52
N ASP A 598 2.04 -23.40 32.42
CA ASP A 598 1.58 -24.12 33.62
C ASP A 598 2.78 -24.76 34.33
N ALA A 599 3.22 -24.14 35.43
CA ALA A 599 4.35 -24.58 36.21
C ALA A 599 4.11 -25.91 36.96
N ARG A 600 2.85 -26.36 37.10
CA ARG A 600 2.50 -27.65 37.72
C ARG A 600 2.50 -28.78 36.69
N GLU A 601 1.86 -28.54 35.55
CA GLU A 601 1.72 -29.51 34.45
C GLU A 601 2.93 -29.51 33.49
N GLN A 602 3.86 -28.54 33.63
CA GLN A 602 5.08 -28.37 32.84
C GLN A 602 4.82 -28.38 31.32
N ARG A 603 3.85 -27.56 30.90
CA ARG A 603 3.39 -27.39 29.51
C ARG A 603 2.80 -25.99 29.27
N PRO A 604 2.66 -25.53 28.02
CA PRO A 604 1.95 -24.30 27.70
C PRO A 604 0.45 -24.35 28.05
N ASN A 605 -0.16 -23.19 28.32
CA ASN A 605 -1.58 -23.06 28.67
C ASN A 605 -2.39 -22.30 27.58
N PRO A 606 -3.06 -22.98 26.63
CA PRO A 606 -3.71 -22.34 25.48
C PRO A 606 -4.68 -21.20 25.82
N ARG A 607 -5.41 -21.30 26.96
CA ARG A 607 -6.42 -20.29 27.33
C ARG A 607 -5.81 -18.93 27.64
N GLU A 608 -4.63 -18.90 28.24
CA GLU A 608 -3.93 -17.66 28.53
C GLU A 608 -3.26 -17.08 27.27
N TYR A 609 -2.89 -17.92 26.28
CA TYR A 609 -2.52 -17.44 24.95
C TYR A 609 -3.70 -16.80 24.22
N GLN A 610 -4.84 -17.50 24.10
CA GLN A 610 -6.07 -16.97 23.50
C GLN A 610 -6.49 -15.64 24.15
N ARG A 611 -6.22 -15.49 25.44
CA ARG A 611 -6.45 -14.27 26.22
C ARG A 611 -5.49 -13.13 25.87
N MET A 612 -4.18 -13.40 25.79
CA MET A 612 -3.20 -12.44 25.30
C MET A 612 -3.50 -12.00 23.85
N GLU A 613 -3.84 -12.95 22.98
CA GLU A 613 -4.12 -12.77 21.55
C GLU A 613 -5.26 -11.77 21.32
N ARG A 614 -6.33 -11.81 22.13
CA ARG A 614 -7.41 -10.80 22.09
C ARG A 614 -6.89 -9.38 22.31
N ILE A 615 -5.94 -9.20 23.22
CA ILE A 615 -5.40 -7.89 23.59
C ILE A 615 -4.34 -7.43 22.56
N LEU A 616 -3.53 -8.36 22.04
CA LEU A 616 -2.62 -8.08 20.92
C LEU A 616 -3.38 -7.67 19.64
N ASN A 617 -4.56 -8.26 19.38
CA ASN A 617 -5.42 -7.90 18.25
C ASN A 617 -5.95 -6.45 18.35
N ASP A 618 -6.39 -6.00 19.53
CA ASP A 618 -6.81 -4.59 19.74
C ASP A 618 -5.63 -3.63 19.55
N LEU A 619 -4.46 -3.95 20.13
CA LEU A 619 -3.24 -3.16 19.93
C LEU A 619 -2.83 -3.09 18.45
N ALA A 620 -2.91 -4.19 17.71
CA ALA A 620 -2.62 -4.23 16.28
C ALA A 620 -3.60 -3.36 15.48
N ALA A 621 -4.91 -3.44 15.76
CA ALA A 621 -5.93 -2.60 15.13
C ALA A 621 -5.73 -1.10 15.43
N ARG A 622 -5.19 -0.76 16.60
CA ARG A 622 -4.82 0.62 16.99
C ARG A 622 -3.49 1.10 16.41
N ARG A 623 -2.75 0.22 15.72
CA ARG A 623 -1.36 0.39 15.26
C ARG A 623 -0.37 0.68 16.40
N ILE A 624 -0.55 0.02 17.54
CA ILE A 624 0.31 0.09 18.73
C ILE A 624 1.17 -1.19 18.82
N MET A 625 2.48 -0.99 18.89
CA MET A 625 3.49 -2.04 19.05
C MET A 625 3.69 -2.41 20.53
N VAL A 626 4.19 -3.63 20.79
CA VAL A 626 4.42 -4.18 22.12
C VAL A 626 5.88 -4.54 22.32
N TYR A 627 6.52 -3.90 23.29
CA TYR A 627 7.83 -4.27 23.81
C TYR A 627 7.65 -5.06 25.12
N PRO A 628 8.03 -6.35 25.18
CA PRO A 628 7.85 -7.19 26.36
C PRO A 628 8.99 -7.01 27.36
N PHE A 629 8.80 -6.19 28.40
CA PHE A 629 9.87 -5.81 29.35
C PHE A 629 10.48 -7.02 30.09
N ALA A 630 9.66 -8.03 30.42
CA ALA A 630 10.11 -9.27 31.05
C ALA A 630 10.76 -10.28 30.07
N GLY A 631 10.55 -10.15 28.77
CA GLY A 631 10.92 -11.19 27.79
C GLY A 631 10.28 -12.55 28.05
N PHE A 632 10.73 -13.58 27.33
CA PHE A 632 10.27 -14.97 27.51
C PHE A 632 10.56 -15.52 28.91
N PHE A 633 11.70 -15.15 29.50
CA PHE A 633 12.18 -15.72 30.76
C PHE A 633 12.23 -14.64 31.86
N GLY A 634 11.04 -14.21 32.29
CA GLY A 634 10.85 -13.07 33.20
C GLY A 634 11.43 -13.25 34.61
N ARG A 635 12.05 -12.21 35.15
CA ARG A 635 12.46 -12.18 36.57
C ARG A 635 11.24 -12.13 37.48
N ASP A 636 11.27 -12.98 38.51
CA ASP A 636 10.18 -13.20 39.45
C ASP A 636 8.92 -13.84 38.81
N SER A 637 9.11 -14.55 37.68
CA SER A 637 8.08 -15.28 36.92
C SER A 637 8.34 -16.79 36.82
N ASP A 638 7.29 -17.53 36.48
CA ASP A 638 7.12 -18.98 36.51
C ASP A 638 7.54 -19.71 35.20
N PHE A 639 8.65 -19.28 34.60
CA PHE A 639 9.16 -19.85 33.34
C PHE A 639 9.85 -21.23 33.49
N PRO A 640 9.86 -22.08 32.43
CA PRO A 640 10.51 -23.38 32.45
C PRO A 640 12.03 -23.31 32.64
N ARG A 641 12.56 -24.17 33.51
CA ARG A 641 14.00 -24.22 33.85
C ARG A 641 14.78 -25.34 33.15
N ASP A 642 14.10 -26.39 32.69
CA ASP A 642 14.68 -27.44 31.84
C ASP A 642 14.82 -26.97 30.39
N GLU A 643 15.89 -27.37 29.70
CA GLU A 643 16.18 -26.90 28.34
C GLU A 643 15.17 -27.38 27.29
N LYS A 644 14.63 -28.59 27.42
CA LYS A 644 13.61 -29.12 26.48
C LYS A 644 12.27 -28.43 26.72
N LYS A 645 11.96 -28.10 27.97
CA LYS A 645 10.78 -27.30 28.33
C LYS A 645 10.91 -25.84 27.87
N GLN A 646 12.11 -25.26 27.86
CA GLN A 646 12.39 -23.96 27.25
C GLN A 646 12.20 -24.00 25.72
N GLU A 647 12.78 -24.99 25.02
CA GLU A 647 12.59 -25.19 23.58
C GLU A 647 11.11 -25.38 23.22
N LEU A 648 10.36 -26.16 23.99
CA LEU A 648 8.92 -26.34 23.84
C LEU A 648 8.16 -25.01 23.99
N TYR A 649 8.45 -24.25 25.05
CA TYR A 649 7.83 -22.96 25.30
C TYR A 649 8.12 -21.98 24.15
N LEU A 650 9.38 -21.78 23.78
CA LEU A 650 9.77 -20.88 22.68
C LEU A 650 9.08 -21.22 21.36
N ARG A 651 9.09 -22.49 20.95
CA ARG A 651 8.39 -22.94 19.73
C ARG A 651 6.89 -22.65 19.79
N TYR A 652 6.24 -23.01 20.89
CA TYR A 652 4.80 -22.88 21.03
C TYR A 652 4.38 -21.39 21.11
N THR A 653 5.14 -20.56 21.82
CA THR A 653 4.91 -19.11 21.86
C THR A 653 5.11 -18.48 20.49
N LEU A 654 6.18 -18.82 19.75
CA LEU A 654 6.41 -18.28 18.41
C LEU A 654 5.37 -18.76 17.40
N ALA A 655 4.98 -20.04 17.42
CA ALA A 655 3.93 -20.58 16.56
C ALA A 655 2.57 -19.86 16.72
N ARG A 656 2.32 -19.29 17.90
CA ARG A 656 1.10 -18.53 18.22
C ARG A 656 1.21 -17.03 18.01
N LEU A 657 2.31 -16.43 18.46
CA LEU A 657 2.48 -14.98 18.59
C LEU A 657 3.46 -14.38 17.56
N GLY A 658 4.28 -15.18 16.88
CA GLY A 658 5.22 -14.70 15.86
C GLY A 658 4.54 -14.16 14.60
N ALA A 659 3.28 -14.50 14.35
CA ALA A 659 2.51 -13.97 13.22
C ALA A 659 1.92 -12.55 13.48
N TYR A 660 2.35 -11.86 14.54
CA TYR A 660 1.91 -10.50 14.89
C TYR A 660 2.95 -9.45 14.50
N TRP A 661 2.67 -8.61 13.49
CA TRP A 661 3.59 -7.55 13.06
C TRP A 661 3.98 -6.55 14.18
N ASN A 662 3.15 -6.44 15.21
CA ASN A 662 3.25 -5.43 16.26
C ASN A 662 3.91 -5.92 17.55
N VAL A 663 4.56 -7.08 17.60
CA VAL A 663 5.38 -7.50 18.76
C VAL A 663 6.87 -7.31 18.53
N LEU A 664 7.61 -7.04 19.60
CA LEU A 664 9.07 -7.19 19.69
C LEU A 664 9.37 -8.38 20.62
N LEU A 665 10.59 -8.91 20.56
CA LEU A 665 11.01 -10.07 21.36
C LEU A 665 12.13 -9.69 22.34
N LEU A 666 12.06 -10.21 23.56
CA LEU A 666 13.17 -10.17 24.53
C LEU A 666 13.42 -11.57 25.05
N VAL A 667 14.70 -11.96 25.19
CA VAL A 667 15.04 -13.25 25.83
C VAL A 667 14.63 -13.23 27.31
N SER A 668 15.00 -12.17 28.03
CA SER A 668 14.75 -12.04 29.47
C SER A 668 14.84 -10.58 29.93
N GLY A 669 14.14 -10.29 31.03
CA GLY A 669 14.13 -9.04 31.75
C GLY A 669 13.16 -9.10 32.95
N PRO A 670 13.00 -7.99 33.68
CA PRO A 670 14.01 -6.96 33.83
C PRO A 670 15.25 -7.52 34.58
N GLU A 671 16.44 -7.28 34.03
CA GLU A 671 17.73 -7.42 34.72
C GLU A 671 18.11 -8.87 35.14
N PRO A 672 18.23 -9.84 34.21
CA PRO A 672 18.50 -11.24 34.57
C PRO A 672 19.82 -11.46 35.32
N LEU A 673 20.81 -10.61 35.07
CA LEU A 673 22.15 -10.66 35.67
C LEU A 673 22.31 -9.81 36.94
N LEU A 674 21.24 -9.21 37.49
CA LEU A 674 21.36 -8.27 38.63
C LEU A 674 22.07 -8.89 39.84
N ASN A 675 21.71 -10.13 40.21
CA ASN A 675 22.39 -10.88 41.26
C ASN A 675 23.48 -11.78 40.65
N LYS A 676 24.71 -11.27 40.57
CA LYS A 676 25.86 -12.00 40.00
C LYS A 676 26.16 -13.34 40.69
N ALA A 677 25.78 -13.53 41.95
CA ALA A 677 26.00 -14.78 42.68
C ALA A 677 24.88 -15.83 42.45
N LYS A 678 23.71 -15.39 41.99
CA LYS A 678 22.56 -16.26 41.67
C LYS A 678 21.62 -15.57 40.67
N PRO A 679 22.01 -15.51 39.38
CA PRO A 679 21.25 -14.79 38.36
C PRO A 679 19.96 -15.54 37.99
N VAL A 680 19.06 -14.86 37.28
CA VAL A 680 17.76 -15.38 36.83
C VAL A 680 17.94 -16.44 35.74
N LEU A 681 18.88 -16.15 34.83
CA LEU A 681 19.50 -17.02 33.83
C LEU A 681 20.99 -16.69 33.81
N ALA A 682 21.85 -17.68 33.59
CA ALA A 682 23.27 -17.44 33.39
C ALA A 682 23.55 -16.90 31.97
N GLU A 683 24.71 -16.28 31.77
CA GLU A 683 25.06 -15.54 30.54
C GLU A 683 25.16 -16.45 29.30
N ASP A 684 25.70 -17.66 29.48
CA ASP A 684 25.72 -18.74 28.49
C ASP A 684 24.30 -19.18 28.10
N GLN A 685 23.39 -19.28 29.08
CA GLN A 685 21.98 -19.58 28.83
C GLN A 685 21.30 -18.46 28.03
N ILE A 686 21.62 -17.19 28.32
CA ILE A 686 21.10 -16.04 27.56
C ILE A 686 21.60 -16.08 26.12
N HIS A 687 22.89 -16.35 25.86
CA HIS A 687 23.40 -16.52 24.48
C HIS A 687 22.76 -17.71 23.75
N ARG A 688 22.59 -18.85 24.42
CA ARG A 688 21.93 -20.05 23.87
C ARG A 688 20.48 -19.75 23.49
N LEU A 689 19.72 -19.15 24.40
CA LEU A 689 18.30 -18.84 24.20
C LEU A 689 18.10 -17.68 23.20
N GLY A 690 18.98 -16.68 23.18
CA GLY A 690 18.96 -15.58 22.22
C GLY A 690 19.16 -16.05 20.77
N ARG A 691 20.22 -16.82 20.51
CA ARG A 691 20.40 -17.50 19.21
C ARG A 691 19.20 -18.39 18.89
N ARG A 692 18.69 -19.13 19.87
CA ARG A 692 17.57 -20.05 19.61
C ARG A 692 16.28 -19.32 19.23
N ILE A 693 15.98 -18.17 19.83
CA ILE A 693 14.84 -17.34 19.40
C ILE A 693 15.06 -16.83 17.97
N GLN A 694 16.27 -16.36 17.64
CA GLN A 694 16.63 -15.92 16.28
C GLN A 694 16.54 -17.04 15.22
N GLU A 695 16.85 -18.28 15.59
CA GLU A 695 16.72 -19.48 14.73
C GLU A 695 15.26 -19.94 14.53
N LEU A 696 14.41 -19.76 15.55
CA LEU A 696 13.01 -20.21 15.54
C LEU A 696 12.05 -19.16 14.95
N ASP A 697 12.39 -17.87 15.01
CA ASP A 697 11.57 -16.77 14.50
C ASP A 697 11.80 -16.52 13.00
N VAL A 698 11.05 -17.26 12.17
CA VAL A 698 11.09 -17.14 10.70
C VAL A 698 10.67 -15.78 10.16
N PHE A 699 10.05 -14.92 10.98
CA PHE A 699 9.62 -13.59 10.58
C PHE A 699 10.71 -12.54 10.85
N GLY A 700 11.64 -12.80 11.79
CA GLY A 700 12.75 -11.93 12.13
C GLY A 700 12.30 -10.60 12.74
N HIS A 701 11.73 -10.65 13.94
CA HIS A 701 11.43 -9.50 14.79
C HIS A 701 12.70 -8.90 15.40
N LEU A 702 12.55 -7.74 16.05
CA LEU A 702 13.60 -7.19 16.88
C LEU A 702 13.74 -7.99 18.18
N LEU A 703 14.92 -8.56 18.41
CA LEU A 703 15.33 -9.31 19.60
C LEU A 703 16.41 -8.59 20.43
N SER A 704 16.27 -8.57 21.77
CA SER A 704 17.30 -8.12 22.72
C SER A 704 17.10 -8.67 24.17
N VAL A 705 17.73 -8.07 25.18
CA VAL A 705 17.61 -8.38 26.63
C VAL A 705 17.58 -7.07 27.44
N HIS A 706 16.78 -7.01 28.51
CA HIS A 706 16.81 -5.85 29.41
C HIS A 706 17.84 -6.01 30.53
N ASN A 707 18.93 -5.25 30.46
CA ASN A 707 20.06 -5.32 31.37
C ASN A 707 19.91 -4.47 32.66
N PRO A 708 20.72 -4.75 33.71
CA PRO A 708 20.88 -3.85 34.88
C PRO A 708 21.46 -2.47 34.51
N THR A 709 21.32 -1.49 35.42
CA THR A 709 21.75 -0.09 35.20
C THR A 709 23.24 -0.02 34.95
N GLY A 710 23.64 0.41 33.75
CA GLY A 710 25.03 0.43 33.32
C GLY A 710 25.18 0.52 31.81
N ASP A 711 26.21 -0.14 31.30
CA ASP A 711 26.39 -0.38 29.86
C ASP A 711 25.56 -1.59 29.39
N ASP A 712 25.23 -1.64 28.10
CA ASP A 712 24.52 -2.78 27.51
C ASP A 712 25.48 -3.97 27.33
N HIS A 713 25.34 -4.95 28.23
CA HIS A 713 26.14 -6.18 28.26
C HIS A 713 26.04 -7.01 26.97
N PHE A 714 24.94 -6.90 26.22
CA PHE A 714 24.69 -7.69 25.01
C PHE A 714 24.70 -6.85 23.71
N ARG A 715 25.19 -5.60 23.76
CA ARG A 715 25.33 -4.67 22.63
C ARG A 715 25.92 -5.32 21.37
N ASP A 716 27.02 -6.06 21.56
CA ASP A 716 27.83 -6.63 20.48
C ASP A 716 27.50 -8.11 20.18
N ALA A 717 26.49 -8.69 20.84
CA ALA A 717 26.10 -10.08 20.61
C ALA A 717 25.57 -10.30 19.17
N ASP A 718 25.81 -11.48 18.63
CA ASP A 718 25.46 -11.89 17.26
C ASP A 718 23.94 -12.02 17.02
N TRP A 719 23.17 -12.29 18.08
CA TRP A 719 21.73 -12.47 18.05
C TRP A 719 20.92 -11.21 18.46
N THR A 720 21.55 -10.17 19.02
CA THR A 720 20.84 -8.93 19.37
C THR A 720 20.67 -8.03 18.16
N THR A 721 19.44 -7.60 17.90
CA THR A 721 19.09 -6.70 16.78
C THR A 721 19.19 -5.22 17.15
N HIS A 722 19.05 -4.90 18.44
CA HIS A 722 19.04 -3.55 18.99
C HIS A 722 19.62 -3.55 20.40
N GLY A 723 20.28 -2.46 20.78
CA GLY A 723 20.75 -2.25 22.14
C GLY A 723 19.64 -1.78 23.07
N VAL A 724 19.69 -2.14 24.34
CA VAL A 724 18.68 -1.82 25.36
C VAL A 724 19.36 -1.29 26.62
N LEU A 725 18.96 -0.08 27.05
CA LEU A 725 19.57 0.60 28.20
C LEU A 725 18.59 0.93 29.33
N GLN A 726 19.07 0.65 30.54
CA GLN A 726 18.58 1.20 31.79
C GLN A 726 19.55 2.32 32.24
N GLY A 727 19.24 3.57 31.89
CA GLY A 727 20.04 4.76 32.19
C GLY A 727 20.94 5.24 31.02
N PRO A 728 21.79 6.27 31.25
CA PRO A 728 22.07 6.93 32.52
C PRO A 728 20.88 7.75 33.07
N LYS A 729 20.50 7.50 34.33
CA LYS A 729 19.39 8.19 35.01
C LYS A 729 19.93 9.47 35.66
N THR A 730 19.85 10.62 34.99
CA THR A 730 20.60 11.82 35.42
C THR A 730 20.06 13.16 34.93
N LEU A 731 20.43 14.24 35.65
CA LEU A 731 20.25 15.65 35.28
C LEU A 731 21.50 16.24 34.60
N ASP A 732 22.60 15.48 34.49
CA ASP A 732 23.80 15.87 33.75
C ASP A 732 23.68 15.37 32.29
N ARG A 733 23.48 16.31 31.37
CA ARG A 733 23.20 16.03 29.96
C ARG A 733 24.45 15.58 29.21
N LYS A 734 25.64 16.01 29.65
CA LYS A 734 26.91 15.53 29.12
C LYS A 734 27.15 14.08 29.51
N ARG A 735 26.85 13.71 30.76
CA ARG A 735 26.86 12.31 31.22
C ARG A 735 25.79 11.46 30.53
N LEU A 736 24.59 11.99 30.33
CA LEU A 736 23.50 11.32 29.60
C LEU A 736 23.94 10.99 28.17
N SER A 737 24.37 12.00 27.41
CA SER A 737 24.83 11.83 26.03
C SER A 737 26.03 10.89 25.93
N ALA A 738 27.07 11.09 26.76
CA ALA A 738 28.25 10.24 26.76
C ALA A 738 27.93 8.77 27.06
N GLY A 739 27.00 8.50 27.98
CA GLY A 739 26.57 7.12 28.28
C GLY A 739 25.79 6.47 27.13
N LEU A 740 24.93 7.22 26.44
CA LEU A 740 24.22 6.74 25.25
C LEU A 740 25.20 6.48 24.09
N LEU A 741 26.07 7.45 23.77
CA LEU A 741 27.06 7.34 22.70
C LEU A 741 28.07 6.21 22.92
N LYS A 742 28.49 5.96 24.16
CA LYS A 742 29.34 4.81 24.52
C LYS A 742 28.67 3.46 24.25
N ASN A 743 27.34 3.41 24.35
CA ASN A 743 26.55 2.20 24.17
C ASN A 743 25.89 2.08 22.79
N HIS A 744 26.16 3.02 21.89
CA HIS A 744 25.80 2.88 20.48
C HIS A 744 26.60 1.77 19.81
N HIS A 745 25.96 1.10 18.85
CA HIS A 745 26.58 0.14 17.94
C HIS A 745 26.45 0.65 16.51
N ALA A 746 27.47 0.45 15.67
CA ALA A 746 27.53 1.05 14.33
C ALA A 746 26.45 0.55 13.36
N ALA A 747 25.87 -0.62 13.64
CA ALA A 747 24.86 -1.28 12.81
C ALA A 747 23.64 -1.82 13.59
N LYS A 748 23.32 -1.25 14.75
CA LYS A 748 22.10 -1.57 15.52
C LYS A 748 21.53 -0.30 16.18
N PRO A 749 20.21 -0.13 16.27
CA PRO A 749 19.59 0.99 16.98
C PRO A 749 19.67 0.84 18.48
N LEU A 750 19.57 1.96 19.19
CA LEU A 750 19.64 2.03 20.65
C LEU A 750 18.28 2.41 21.25
N TYR A 751 17.71 1.55 22.09
CA TYR A 751 16.45 1.79 22.78
C TYR A 751 16.72 2.09 24.27
N ALA A 752 16.56 3.36 24.64
CA ALA A 752 16.76 3.85 26.01
C ALA A 752 15.50 3.56 26.85
N GLN A 753 15.33 2.30 27.20
CA GLN A 753 14.09 1.73 27.72
C GLN A 753 13.76 2.21 29.15
N GLU A 754 14.75 2.40 30.02
CA GLU A 754 14.55 2.89 31.38
C GLU A 754 15.55 4.01 31.70
N THR A 755 15.36 5.16 31.04
CA THR A 755 16.25 6.33 31.18
C THR A 755 15.49 7.60 31.60
N LEU A 756 14.35 7.89 30.97
CA LEU A 756 13.55 9.10 31.20
C LEU A 756 12.17 8.77 31.78
N TRP A 757 12.15 8.31 33.05
CA TRP A 757 10.94 7.98 33.79
C TRP A 757 10.70 8.93 34.98
N PRO A 758 10.10 10.12 34.76
CA PRO A 758 9.64 11.03 35.82
C PRO A 758 8.86 10.35 36.95
N GLY A 759 9.23 10.68 38.19
CA GLY A 759 8.58 10.21 39.42
C GLY A 759 8.91 8.76 39.82
N ASN A 760 9.77 8.06 39.07
CA ASN A 760 10.36 6.80 39.52
C ASN A 760 11.45 7.07 40.59
N GLN A 761 11.43 6.33 41.69
CA GLN A 761 12.32 6.46 42.85
C GLN A 761 13.80 6.21 42.54
N TYR A 762 14.12 5.52 41.44
CA TYR A 762 15.49 5.26 40.98
C TYR A 762 15.97 6.29 39.94
N HIS A 763 15.16 7.30 39.63
CA HIS A 763 15.49 8.42 38.75
C HIS A 763 15.54 9.73 39.58
N PRO A 764 16.33 10.74 39.17
CA PRO A 764 16.25 12.05 39.80
C PRO A 764 14.88 12.69 39.57
N LYS A 765 14.49 13.64 40.44
CA LYS A 765 13.27 14.44 40.24
C LYS A 765 13.46 15.37 39.04
N TYR A 766 12.94 14.96 37.88
CA TYR A 766 12.89 15.78 36.67
C TYR A 766 11.80 16.87 36.78
N SER A 767 12.17 18.14 36.58
CA SER A 767 11.22 19.21 36.28
C SER A 767 10.63 19.07 34.86
N PRO A 768 9.57 19.84 34.49
CA PRO A 768 9.06 19.88 33.12
C PRO A 768 10.16 20.18 32.08
N ASP A 769 11.08 21.08 32.40
CA ASP A 769 12.21 21.38 31.53
C ASP A 769 13.25 20.27 31.54
N ASP A 770 13.52 19.59 32.66
CA ASP A 770 14.45 18.46 32.66
C ASP A 770 13.99 17.32 31.74
N ILE A 771 12.68 17.09 31.65
CA ILE A 771 12.08 16.13 30.69
C ILE A 771 12.39 16.56 29.26
N ARG A 772 12.11 17.82 28.95
CA ARG A 772 12.27 18.42 27.62
C ARG A 772 13.73 18.40 27.17
N LYS A 773 14.66 18.88 28.01
CA LYS A 773 16.10 18.93 27.71
C LYS A 773 16.70 17.52 27.60
N ASN A 774 16.32 16.57 28.48
CA ASN A 774 16.75 15.17 28.33
C ASN A 774 16.22 14.55 27.05
N ALA A 775 14.96 14.78 26.66
CA ALA A 775 14.39 14.19 25.45
C ALA A 775 15.11 14.63 24.17
N TYR A 776 15.45 15.92 24.04
CA TYR A 776 16.31 16.37 22.93
C TYR A 776 17.69 15.70 22.99
N VAL A 777 18.38 15.72 24.14
CA VAL A 777 19.71 15.11 24.27
C VAL A 777 19.71 13.61 23.95
N MET A 778 18.66 12.87 24.34
CA MET A 778 18.53 11.44 24.04
C MET A 778 18.41 11.17 22.53
N ILE A 779 17.58 11.92 21.82
CA ILE A 779 17.40 11.73 20.37
C ILE A 779 18.62 12.26 19.61
N LEU A 780 19.22 13.40 20.00
CA LEU A 780 20.46 13.88 19.37
C LEU A 780 21.67 12.98 19.65
N SER A 781 21.62 12.17 20.72
CA SER A 781 22.61 11.12 20.99
C SER A 781 22.31 9.80 20.27
N GLY A 782 21.30 9.75 19.38
CA GLY A 782 20.99 8.60 18.52
C GLY A 782 20.00 7.58 19.09
N SER A 783 19.40 7.84 20.26
CA SER A 783 18.57 6.85 20.96
C SER A 783 17.07 7.06 20.81
N THR A 784 16.33 5.95 20.76
CA THR A 784 14.86 5.92 20.86
C THR A 784 14.43 5.95 22.33
N ILE A 785 13.54 6.87 22.67
CA ILE A 785 13.05 7.07 24.05
C ILE A 785 11.88 6.11 24.37
N ASN A 786 11.96 5.46 25.54
CA ASN A 786 10.78 4.97 26.24
C ASN A 786 10.44 5.91 27.41
N PHE A 787 9.27 6.54 27.34
CA PHE A 787 8.81 7.49 28.34
C PHE A 787 7.98 6.79 29.44
N ALA A 788 7.84 7.41 30.61
CA ALA A 788 6.93 6.94 31.65
C ALA A 788 6.41 8.09 32.53
N ASP A 789 5.30 7.85 33.22
CA ASP A 789 4.73 8.79 34.18
C ASP A 789 4.47 8.07 35.52
N MET A 790 5.45 8.10 36.41
CA MET A 790 5.50 7.28 37.62
C MET A 790 5.36 8.10 38.91
N ASP A 791 5.13 7.38 40.00
CA ASP A 791 5.08 7.87 41.38
C ASP A 791 5.44 6.72 42.31
N GLY A 792 6.74 6.37 42.38
CA GLY A 792 7.25 5.15 43.04
C GLY A 792 8.12 4.28 42.13
N ASP A 793 7.63 3.13 41.67
CA ASP A 793 8.40 2.16 40.86
C ASP A 793 7.85 1.96 39.44
N SER A 794 8.34 0.93 38.73
CA SER A 794 7.91 0.58 37.36
C SER A 794 6.39 0.40 37.20
N SER A 795 5.71 0.11 38.29
CA SER A 795 4.31 -0.32 38.31
C SER A 795 3.44 0.52 39.24
N SER A 796 3.86 1.75 39.53
CA SER A 796 3.05 2.79 40.22
C SER A 796 2.92 4.07 39.38
N GLY A 797 2.40 5.16 39.96
CA GLY A 797 2.02 6.37 39.24
C GLY A 797 0.97 6.11 38.15
N PHE A 798 1.00 6.86 37.05
CA PHE A 798 0.10 6.62 35.92
C PHE A 798 0.57 5.47 35.01
N SER A 799 1.88 5.22 34.86
CA SER A 799 2.39 4.05 34.11
C SER A 799 1.92 2.73 34.75
N GLY A 800 1.96 2.60 36.07
CA GLY A 800 1.35 1.47 36.78
C GLY A 800 -0.17 1.57 36.91
N THR A 801 -0.66 2.79 37.10
CA THR A 801 -2.06 3.24 37.17
C THR A 801 -2.92 2.79 35.99
N MET A 802 -2.57 3.28 34.81
CA MET A 802 -3.44 3.50 33.63
C MET A 802 -4.76 4.23 33.95
N ASP A 803 -4.85 4.81 35.14
CA ASP A 803 -5.93 5.67 35.63
C ASP A 803 -5.72 7.10 35.10
N LEU A 804 -6.60 7.53 34.20
CA LEU A 804 -6.55 8.87 33.60
C LEU A 804 -6.69 10.02 34.63
N GLY A 805 -7.08 9.73 35.87
CA GLY A 805 -7.05 10.68 36.99
C GLY A 805 -5.65 10.91 37.59
N ARG A 806 -4.69 9.99 37.39
CA ARG A 806 -3.33 10.08 37.95
C ARG A 806 -2.26 10.61 36.98
N LYS A 807 -2.58 10.70 35.69
CA LYS A 807 -1.64 11.21 34.67
C LYS A 807 -1.23 12.66 34.94
N VAL A 808 0.06 12.97 34.82
CA VAL A 808 0.57 14.34 34.84
C VAL A 808 0.66 14.82 33.39
N GLN A 809 -0.47 15.32 32.87
CA GLN A 809 -0.65 15.61 31.43
C GLN A 809 0.45 16.48 30.82
N GLU A 810 0.96 17.49 31.54
CA GLU A 810 2.10 18.33 31.14
C GLU A 810 3.33 17.50 30.72
N ARG A 811 3.66 16.43 31.46
CA ARG A 811 4.80 15.56 31.15
C ARG A 811 4.63 14.87 29.79
N HIS A 812 3.40 14.46 29.47
CA HIS A 812 3.06 13.84 28.19
C HIS A 812 3.01 14.85 27.05
N ASP A 813 2.50 16.06 27.29
CA ASP A 813 2.46 17.15 26.29
C ASP A 813 3.89 17.57 25.88
N ILE A 814 4.82 17.61 26.84
CA ILE A 814 6.24 17.94 26.60
C ILE A 814 6.94 16.89 25.74
N ILE A 815 6.87 15.59 26.11
CA ILE A 815 7.52 14.54 25.31
C ILE A 815 6.87 14.40 23.93
N LYS A 816 5.55 14.62 23.84
CA LYS A 816 4.81 14.73 22.58
C LYS A 816 5.30 15.88 21.71
N ALA A 817 5.55 17.07 22.26
CA ALA A 817 6.06 18.21 21.51
C ALA A 817 7.45 17.93 20.89
N VAL A 818 8.34 17.26 21.64
CA VAL A 818 9.65 16.82 21.14
C VAL A 818 9.50 15.80 20.00
N TRP A 819 8.64 14.79 20.17
CA TRP A 819 8.36 13.80 19.10
C TRP A 819 7.60 14.38 17.91
N ASP A 820 6.78 15.42 18.08
CA ASP A 820 6.10 16.13 17.00
C ASP A 820 7.10 16.98 16.20
N PHE A 821 8.08 17.60 16.86
CA PHE A 821 9.22 18.25 16.19
C PHE A 821 10.06 17.25 15.38
N PHE A 822 10.49 16.13 15.98
CA PHE A 822 11.29 15.13 15.25
C PHE A 822 10.54 14.45 14.09
N LYS A 823 9.20 14.52 14.06
CA LYS A 823 8.41 14.09 12.89
C LYS A 823 8.56 15.02 11.68
N THR A 824 9.01 16.26 11.88
CA THR A 824 9.28 17.25 10.81
C THR A 824 10.74 17.28 10.33
N VAL A 825 11.63 16.59 11.05
CA VAL A 825 13.07 16.52 10.75
C VAL A 825 13.40 15.18 10.09
N PRO A 826 14.23 15.12 9.03
CA PRO A 826 14.69 13.87 8.42
C PRO A 826 15.79 13.19 9.28
N PHE A 827 15.57 13.05 10.58
CA PHE A 827 16.56 12.61 11.57
C PHE A 827 17.15 11.23 11.25
N ALA A 828 16.36 10.36 10.61
CA ALA A 828 16.78 9.02 10.19
C ALA A 828 17.95 9.01 9.17
N ARG A 829 18.21 10.11 8.45
CA ARG A 829 19.41 10.24 7.60
C ARG A 829 20.67 10.64 8.37
N MET A 830 20.50 11.19 9.57
CA MET A 830 21.58 11.77 10.36
C MET A 830 22.21 10.74 11.31
N LYS A 831 23.43 11.03 11.77
CA LYS A 831 24.11 10.31 12.86
C LYS A 831 24.58 11.29 13.93
N PRO A 832 24.74 10.88 15.20
CA PRO A 832 25.37 11.71 16.22
C PRO A 832 26.81 12.08 15.82
N ARG A 833 27.11 13.38 15.84
CA ARG A 833 28.39 13.97 15.41
C ARG A 833 28.86 15.06 16.38
N PRO A 834 29.13 14.74 17.66
CA PRO A 834 29.65 15.69 18.63
C PRO A 834 31.04 16.24 18.23
N ASP A 835 31.76 15.56 17.34
CA ASP A 835 33.04 16.02 16.77
C ASP A 835 32.89 17.22 15.81
N LEU A 836 31.67 17.49 15.33
CA LEU A 836 31.38 18.59 14.40
C LEU A 836 30.92 19.88 15.10
N VAL A 837 30.91 19.92 16.44
CA VAL A 837 30.60 21.11 17.24
C VAL A 837 31.60 21.28 18.39
N ASP A 838 31.72 22.49 18.91
CA ASP A 838 32.47 22.80 20.15
C ASP A 838 31.55 22.92 21.39
N ASN A 839 30.24 23.03 21.18
CA ASN A 839 29.22 23.18 22.20
C ASN A 839 27.91 22.48 21.79
N GLY A 840 27.13 22.02 22.77
CA GLY A 840 25.87 21.31 22.54
C GLY A 840 26.04 19.87 22.04
N TYR A 841 24.95 19.34 21.47
CA TYR A 841 24.82 17.98 20.96
C TYR A 841 24.40 18.06 19.50
N CYS A 842 24.95 17.22 18.61
CA CYS A 842 24.71 17.35 17.17
C CYS A 842 24.30 16.01 16.52
N LEU A 843 23.23 16.04 15.74
CA LEU A 843 22.97 15.10 14.65
C LEU A 843 23.39 15.76 13.33
N ALA A 844 24.06 15.03 12.45
CA ALA A 844 24.38 15.53 11.11
C ALA A 844 24.28 14.46 10.01
N GLU A 845 23.91 14.93 8.82
CA GLU A 845 24.21 14.34 7.51
C GLU A 845 25.26 15.28 6.88
N PRO A 846 26.57 15.03 7.07
CA PRO A 846 27.61 16.01 6.76
C PRO A 846 27.61 16.47 5.31
N GLY A 847 27.83 17.77 5.09
CA GLY A 847 27.71 18.40 3.79
C GLY A 847 26.29 18.83 3.42
N ARG A 848 25.25 18.23 4.03
CA ARG A 848 23.83 18.53 3.76
C ARG A 848 23.11 19.22 4.91
N GLN A 849 23.16 18.67 6.13
CA GLN A 849 22.39 19.20 7.25
C GLN A 849 22.94 18.82 8.63
N TYR A 850 22.75 19.74 9.58
CA TYR A 850 23.26 19.66 10.96
C TYR A 850 22.18 20.19 11.89
N LEU A 851 21.66 19.34 12.77
CA LEU A 851 20.80 19.75 13.87
C LEU A 851 21.61 19.73 15.17
N VAL A 852 21.78 20.89 15.79
CA VAL A 852 22.51 21.05 17.05
C VAL A 852 21.54 21.49 18.15
N TYR A 853 21.66 20.95 19.35
CA TYR A 853 20.88 21.36 20.53
C TYR A 853 21.77 22.01 21.58
N LEU A 854 21.36 23.18 22.06
CA LEU A 854 22.00 23.96 23.13
C LEU A 854 21.04 24.11 24.32
N GLU A 855 21.47 23.62 25.49
CA GLU A 855 20.69 23.61 26.74
C GLU A 855 20.51 24.99 27.39
N SER A 856 21.25 26.00 26.93
CA SER A 856 21.24 27.38 27.42
C SER A 856 21.54 28.34 26.26
N PRO A 857 21.25 29.64 26.37
CA PRO A 857 21.77 30.64 25.45
C PRO A 857 23.30 30.62 25.42
N GLY A 858 23.90 30.95 24.27
CA GLY A 858 25.35 30.90 24.09
C GLY A 858 25.75 30.86 22.61
N ALA A 859 27.01 30.46 22.36
CA ALA A 859 27.55 30.29 21.01
C ALA A 859 27.95 28.84 20.72
N VAL A 860 27.98 28.47 19.44
CA VAL A 860 28.49 27.19 18.92
C VAL A 860 29.15 27.38 17.56
N THR A 861 30.30 26.73 17.34
CA THR A 861 30.96 26.61 16.05
C THR A 861 30.55 25.31 15.37
N VAL A 862 29.77 25.37 14.29
CA VAL A 862 29.39 24.18 13.52
C VAL A 862 30.41 23.93 12.40
N ARG A 863 31.07 22.77 12.42
CA ARG A 863 32.12 22.39 11.46
C ARG A 863 31.51 21.84 10.17
N VAL A 864 31.05 22.75 9.31
CA VAL A 864 30.55 22.43 7.96
C VAL A 864 31.69 22.48 6.90
N PRO A 865 31.66 21.63 5.86
CA PRO A 865 32.45 21.82 4.64
C PRO A 865 32.20 23.19 4.01
N ARG A 866 33.10 23.61 3.11
CA ARG A 866 32.92 24.87 2.39
C ARG A 866 31.72 24.77 1.44
N GLY A 867 30.77 25.70 1.57
CA GLY A 867 29.54 25.73 0.77
C GLY A 867 28.71 26.97 1.06
N ASN A 868 27.38 26.86 0.91
CA ASN A 868 26.40 27.81 1.42
C ASN A 868 25.38 27.03 2.26
N TYR A 869 25.03 27.53 3.45
CA TYR A 869 24.06 26.89 4.33
C TYR A 869 23.19 27.92 5.07
N ASP A 870 21.89 27.73 5.11
CA ASP A 870 20.99 28.48 5.99
C ASP A 870 21.05 27.94 7.42
N ALA A 871 21.41 28.79 8.38
CA ALA A 871 21.20 28.53 9.80
C ALA A 871 19.80 28.99 10.21
N LYS A 872 19.10 28.18 11.02
CA LYS A 872 17.81 28.53 11.64
C LYS A 872 17.85 28.22 13.12
N TRP A 873 17.54 29.21 13.94
CA TRP A 873 17.35 29.06 15.38
C TRP A 873 15.88 28.70 15.66
N ILE A 874 15.64 27.59 16.35
CA ILE A 874 14.32 27.06 16.67
C ILE A 874 14.22 26.97 18.18
N ASN A 875 13.23 27.63 18.77
CA ASN A 875 13.04 27.61 20.23
C ASN A 875 12.64 26.21 20.68
N ALA A 876 13.43 25.58 21.56
CA ALA A 876 13.21 24.18 21.93
C ALA A 876 11.96 23.97 22.82
N ARG A 877 11.36 25.04 23.36
CA ARG A 877 10.11 25.02 24.13
C ARG A 877 8.88 25.29 23.24
N ASN A 878 9.04 26.12 22.21
CA ASN A 878 8.02 26.42 21.21
C ASN A 878 8.62 26.32 19.80
N THR A 879 8.63 25.12 19.21
CA THR A 879 9.28 24.85 17.92
C THR A 879 8.63 25.53 16.69
N LYS A 880 7.61 26.37 16.91
CA LYS A 880 7.05 27.30 15.93
C LYS A 880 7.75 28.67 15.91
N ASP A 881 8.45 29.03 16.99
CA ASP A 881 9.34 30.19 17.02
C ASP A 881 10.65 29.79 16.32
N VAL A 882 10.70 30.10 15.02
CA VAL A 882 11.82 29.85 14.12
C VAL A 882 12.36 31.19 13.63
N ARG A 883 13.65 31.43 13.83
CA ARG A 883 14.34 32.69 13.56
C ARG A 883 15.53 32.45 12.65
N ASP A 884 15.86 33.44 11.83
CA ASP A 884 17.02 33.37 10.94
C ASP A 884 18.32 33.36 11.77
N GLY A 885 19.21 32.41 11.45
CA GLY A 885 20.58 32.34 11.97
C GLY A 885 21.62 32.86 10.96
N GLY A 886 21.19 33.21 9.75
CA GLY A 886 22.04 33.74 8.68
C GLY A 886 22.73 32.67 7.83
N LEU A 887 23.60 33.13 6.92
CA LEU A 887 24.30 32.31 5.94
C LEU A 887 25.65 31.82 6.48
N VAL A 888 25.77 30.52 6.72
CA VAL A 888 27.02 29.82 7.05
C VAL A 888 27.69 29.37 5.75
N LYS A 889 29.03 29.48 5.66
CA LYS A 889 29.80 29.08 4.47
C LYS A 889 30.95 28.10 4.73
N THR A 890 31.32 27.94 5.98
CA THR A 890 32.45 27.16 6.51
C THR A 890 32.31 27.14 8.03
N ALA A 891 33.17 26.42 8.75
CA ALA A 891 33.24 26.48 10.21
C ALA A 891 33.36 27.93 10.72
N GLY A 892 32.43 28.33 11.60
CA GLY A 892 32.39 29.66 12.23
C GLY A 892 31.35 29.69 13.37
N PRO A 893 31.47 30.65 14.32
CA PRO A 893 30.60 30.72 15.48
C PRO A 893 29.21 31.29 15.16
N LEU A 894 28.19 30.73 15.78
CA LEU A 894 26.79 31.14 15.71
C LEU A 894 26.26 31.30 17.13
N THR A 895 25.61 32.43 17.42
CA THR A 895 25.08 32.77 18.76
C THR A 895 23.56 32.65 18.78
N THR A 896 23.00 32.09 19.85
CA THR A 896 21.54 31.99 20.06
C THR A 896 20.89 33.38 20.17
N PRO A 897 19.58 33.49 19.90
CA PRO A 897 18.76 34.55 20.49
C PRO A 897 18.92 34.58 22.02
N GLN A 898 18.75 35.77 22.62
CA GLN A 898 18.98 35.99 24.05
C GLN A 898 17.70 35.81 24.88
N ASP A 899 16.53 35.92 24.23
CA ASP A 899 15.20 35.73 24.79
C ASP A 899 14.75 34.27 24.66
N GLY A 900 15.40 33.37 25.40
CA GLY A 900 15.03 31.96 25.45
C GLY A 900 15.79 31.18 26.52
N ASP A 901 15.31 29.96 26.78
CA ASP A 901 15.92 29.04 27.74
C ASP A 901 16.88 28.06 27.05
N ASP A 902 16.49 27.49 25.91
CA ASP A 902 17.25 26.50 25.17
C ASP A 902 16.81 26.45 23.70
N TRP A 903 17.75 26.11 22.83
CA TRP A 903 17.65 26.36 21.39
C TRP A 903 18.15 25.18 20.57
N LEU A 904 17.48 24.94 19.44
CA LEU A 904 17.95 24.10 18.36
C LEU A 904 18.51 25.00 17.25
N LEU A 905 19.66 24.66 16.72
CA LEU A 905 20.24 25.23 15.51
C LEU A 905 20.12 24.20 14.40
N TRP A 906 19.38 24.50 13.34
CA TRP A 906 19.36 23.69 12.13
C TRP A 906 20.12 24.42 11.02
N VAL A 907 21.31 23.92 10.68
CA VAL A 907 22.11 24.38 9.54
C VAL A 907 21.82 23.46 8.35
N ILE A 908 21.32 24.02 7.25
CA ILE A 908 20.81 23.28 6.07
C ILE A 908 21.52 23.80 4.83
N GLY A 909 22.05 22.93 3.99
CA GLY A 909 22.74 23.33 2.76
C GLY A 909 21.83 24.07 1.79
N ARG A 910 22.25 25.28 1.38
CA ARG A 910 21.77 25.93 0.15
C ARG A 910 22.44 25.26 -1.05
N GLY A 911 21.94 24.08 -1.39
CA GLY A 911 21.69 23.82 -2.81
C GLY A 911 20.57 24.74 -3.30
N ASP A 912 20.30 24.77 -4.59
CA ASP A 912 19.17 25.53 -5.12
C ASP A 912 17.85 25.08 -4.50
N ALA A 913 16.91 26.01 -4.36
CA ALA A 913 15.68 25.81 -3.59
C ALA A 913 14.64 24.96 -4.34
N THR A 914 15.04 23.78 -4.85
CA THR A 914 14.13 22.80 -5.48
C THR A 914 14.71 21.37 -5.55
N GLU A 915 15.48 20.89 -4.56
CA GLU A 915 15.69 19.43 -4.39
C GLU A 915 14.65 18.82 -3.44
N VAL A 916 13.66 18.14 -4.04
CA VAL A 916 12.93 17.03 -3.39
C VAL A 916 13.95 15.98 -2.95
N ALA A 917 13.68 15.22 -1.88
CA ALA A 917 14.65 14.34 -1.24
C ALA A 917 15.32 13.33 -2.20
N VAL A 918 16.48 13.72 -2.74
CA VAL A 918 17.23 12.95 -3.74
C VAL A 918 17.67 11.60 -3.18
N SER A 919 17.14 10.54 -3.80
CA SER A 919 17.78 9.22 -3.80
C SER A 919 19.07 9.37 -4.62
N PRO A 920 20.27 9.18 -4.04
CA PRO A 920 21.52 9.41 -4.78
C PRO A 920 21.54 8.52 -6.02
N GLY A 921 21.77 9.14 -7.17
CA GLY A 921 21.74 8.45 -8.46
C GLY A 921 22.78 7.34 -8.55
N THR A 922 22.55 6.45 -9.52
CA THR A 922 23.48 5.37 -9.84
C THR A 922 24.77 5.90 -10.49
N ALA A 923 24.71 6.99 -11.24
CA ALA A 923 25.87 7.67 -11.79
C ALA A 923 25.59 9.14 -12.11
N GLU A 924 26.63 9.87 -12.48
CA GLU A 924 26.55 11.18 -13.14
C GLU A 924 27.01 11.00 -14.59
N GLY A 925 26.19 11.42 -15.55
CA GLY A 925 26.38 11.14 -16.97
C GLY A 925 25.10 11.28 -17.78
N VAL A 926 25.22 11.05 -19.09
CA VAL A 926 24.17 11.15 -20.12
C VAL A 926 24.19 9.90 -21.00
N PHE A 927 23.11 9.65 -21.74
CA PHE A 927 22.94 8.48 -22.61
C PHE A 927 23.32 7.16 -21.88
N PRO A 928 22.56 6.75 -20.84
CA PRO A 928 22.81 5.49 -20.16
C PRO A 928 22.35 4.31 -21.01
N ASP A 929 23.12 3.22 -21.08
CA ASP A 929 22.67 1.94 -21.64
C ASP A 929 23.08 0.78 -20.70
N LEU A 930 22.32 -0.33 -20.72
CA LEU A 930 22.36 -1.38 -19.70
C LEU A 930 22.03 -2.78 -20.23
N GLN A 931 22.67 -3.79 -19.65
CA GLN A 931 22.38 -5.20 -19.95
C GLN A 931 22.44 -6.10 -18.70
N VAL A 932 21.67 -7.18 -18.73
CA VAL A 932 21.55 -8.15 -17.63
C VAL A 932 22.30 -9.43 -17.99
N ASP A 933 23.31 -9.80 -17.20
CA ASP A 933 24.03 -11.05 -17.44
C ASP A 933 23.26 -12.29 -16.95
N ARG A 934 23.72 -13.48 -17.35
CA ARG A 934 23.04 -14.76 -17.05
C ARG A 934 22.84 -15.05 -15.55
N ARG A 935 23.55 -14.35 -14.66
CA ARG A 935 23.43 -14.44 -13.18
C ARG A 935 22.43 -13.45 -12.60
N GLY A 936 21.83 -12.59 -13.43
CA GLY A 936 21.00 -11.47 -13.04
C GLY A 936 21.78 -10.23 -12.59
N ASP A 937 23.13 -10.26 -12.59
CA ASP A 937 23.89 -9.04 -12.33
C ASP A 937 23.70 -8.05 -13.50
N LEU A 938 23.54 -6.78 -13.16
CA LEU A 938 23.29 -5.70 -14.10
C LEU A 938 24.59 -4.96 -14.45
N HIS A 939 24.79 -4.66 -15.73
CA HIS A 939 25.89 -3.90 -16.30
C HIS A 939 25.33 -2.59 -16.87
N LEU A 940 26.04 -1.49 -16.71
CA LEU A 940 25.61 -0.13 -17.10
C LEU A 940 26.79 0.62 -17.72
N VAL A 941 26.56 1.28 -18.85
CA VAL A 941 27.46 2.28 -19.47
C VAL A 941 26.78 3.64 -19.57
N TYR A 942 27.58 4.71 -19.73
CA TYR A 942 27.10 6.08 -19.95
C TYR A 942 28.22 7.00 -20.43
N GLY A 943 27.83 8.08 -21.10
CA GLY A 943 28.71 9.18 -21.49
C GLY A 943 28.89 10.22 -20.37
N ARG A 944 30.10 10.80 -20.25
CA ARG A 944 30.36 12.03 -19.47
C ARG A 944 31.65 12.68 -19.98
N GLN A 945 31.61 13.95 -20.36
CA GLN A 945 32.79 14.70 -20.88
C GLN A 945 33.54 13.95 -21.99
N ASP A 946 32.83 13.64 -23.08
CA ASP A 946 33.31 12.96 -24.29
C ASP A 946 33.95 11.57 -24.04
N ARG A 947 33.64 10.95 -22.90
CA ARG A 947 34.19 9.66 -22.42
C ARG A 947 33.09 8.70 -22.01
N VAL A 948 33.34 7.41 -22.20
CA VAL A 948 32.42 6.34 -21.79
C VAL A 948 32.89 5.68 -20.49
N TYR A 949 31.97 5.59 -19.54
CA TYR A 949 32.16 4.98 -18.23
C TYR A 949 31.30 3.73 -18.07
N TYR A 950 31.67 2.87 -17.12
CA TYR A 950 31.03 1.58 -16.84
C TYR A 950 30.86 1.35 -15.33
N ARG A 951 29.73 0.73 -14.95
CA ARG A 951 29.48 0.17 -13.60
C ARG A 951 28.80 -1.19 -13.69
N LYS A 952 29.04 -2.05 -12.69
CA LYS A 952 28.32 -3.32 -12.50
C LYS A 952 27.60 -3.35 -11.17
N TYR A 953 26.29 -3.61 -11.15
CA TYR A 953 25.54 -3.94 -9.94
C TYR A 953 25.52 -5.46 -9.77
N SER A 954 26.11 -5.95 -8.68
CA SER A 954 25.98 -7.36 -8.35
C SER A 954 24.76 -7.62 -7.48
N VAL A 955 23.81 -8.40 -7.98
CA VAL A 955 22.57 -8.75 -7.26
C VAL A 955 22.89 -9.54 -5.99
N ALA A 956 23.84 -10.48 -6.07
CA ALA A 956 24.28 -11.29 -4.94
C ALA A 956 24.90 -10.47 -3.80
N LYS A 957 25.47 -9.28 -4.09
CA LYS A 957 26.06 -8.37 -3.10
C LYS A 957 25.19 -7.15 -2.79
N LYS A 958 24.12 -6.94 -3.55
CA LYS A 958 23.28 -5.74 -3.57
C LYS A 958 24.09 -4.43 -3.68
N GLN A 959 25.16 -4.43 -4.48
CA GLN A 959 26.14 -3.35 -4.52
C GLN A 959 26.63 -3.04 -5.94
N TRP A 960 26.73 -1.75 -6.26
CA TRP A 960 27.44 -1.25 -7.44
C TRP A 960 28.97 -1.33 -7.26
N SER A 961 29.67 -1.69 -8.33
CA SER A 961 31.13 -1.56 -8.43
C SER A 961 31.56 -0.09 -8.32
N PRO A 962 32.85 0.18 -8.04
CA PRO A 962 33.46 1.44 -8.45
C PRO A 962 33.17 1.73 -9.92
N GLU A 963 33.08 3.02 -10.26
CA GLU A 963 33.07 3.47 -11.64
C GLU A 963 34.40 3.10 -12.33
N GLN A 964 34.31 2.65 -13.58
CA GLN A 964 35.46 2.38 -14.43
C GLN A 964 35.37 3.23 -15.68
N PHE A 965 36.47 3.85 -16.06
CA PHE A 965 36.62 4.44 -17.38
C PHE A 965 36.91 3.30 -18.39
N THR A 966 36.12 3.21 -19.47
CA THR A 966 36.25 2.12 -20.48
C THR A 966 37.48 2.28 -21.39
N GLY A 967 38.23 3.37 -21.24
CA GLY A 967 39.27 3.78 -22.17
C GLY A 967 38.75 4.64 -23.34
N ILE A 968 37.46 4.57 -23.68
CA ILE A 968 36.90 5.29 -24.84
C ILE A 968 36.74 6.77 -24.49
N ALA A 969 37.43 7.63 -25.25
CA ALA A 969 37.50 9.08 -25.05
C ALA A 969 37.48 9.84 -26.37
N ASP A 970 37.35 11.17 -26.26
CA ASP A 970 37.33 12.12 -27.37
C ASP A 970 36.19 11.83 -28.38
N VAL A 971 35.08 11.28 -27.86
CA VAL A 971 33.85 10.97 -28.62
C VAL A 971 33.10 12.26 -28.90
N ALA A 972 33.53 12.97 -29.94
CA ALA A 972 33.08 14.33 -30.29
C ALA A 972 31.57 14.49 -30.58
N TRP A 973 30.81 13.39 -30.64
CA TRP A 973 29.35 13.36 -30.85
C TRP A 973 28.71 12.16 -30.14
N LEU A 974 28.80 12.10 -28.81
CA LEU A 974 27.88 11.27 -28.03
C LEU A 974 26.43 11.65 -28.36
N ALA A 975 25.57 10.66 -28.54
CA ALA A 975 24.24 10.82 -29.11
C ALA A 975 23.31 9.70 -28.61
N ARG A 976 22.02 9.82 -28.91
CA ARG A 976 20.91 8.94 -28.48
C ARG A 976 21.01 7.43 -28.79
N SER A 977 22.11 6.93 -29.35
CA SER A 977 22.39 5.51 -29.60
C SER A 977 23.79 5.09 -29.09
N GLU A 978 24.47 5.94 -28.31
CA GLU A 978 25.87 5.75 -27.92
C GLU A 978 26.16 6.42 -26.56
N PRO A 979 26.79 5.73 -25.59
CA PRO A 979 27.35 4.38 -25.68
C PRO A 979 26.32 3.26 -25.65
N ASP A 980 26.78 2.09 -26.09
CA ASP A 980 26.03 0.84 -26.24
C ASP A 980 26.86 -0.30 -25.57
N ILE A 981 26.19 -1.22 -24.84
CA ILE A 981 26.80 -2.39 -24.19
C ILE A 981 26.10 -3.72 -24.54
N VAL A 982 26.88 -4.77 -24.83
CA VAL A 982 26.42 -6.18 -24.80
C VAL A 982 27.31 -7.08 -23.95
N ILE A 983 26.75 -8.19 -23.46
CA ILE A 983 27.42 -9.11 -22.52
C ILE A 983 27.58 -10.51 -23.11
N ASP A 984 28.80 -11.04 -23.14
CA ASP A 984 29.06 -12.40 -23.64
C ASP A 984 28.58 -13.52 -22.69
N SER A 985 28.60 -14.77 -23.17
CA SER A 985 28.22 -15.96 -22.41
C SER A 985 28.97 -16.15 -21.07
N ARG A 986 30.13 -15.50 -20.91
CA ARG A 986 31.01 -15.57 -19.73
C ARG A 986 30.72 -14.43 -18.74
N GLY A 987 29.92 -13.44 -19.13
CA GLY A 987 29.63 -12.24 -18.35
C GLY A 987 30.61 -11.09 -18.56
N ARG A 988 31.32 -11.06 -19.70
CA ARG A 988 32.22 -9.95 -20.07
C ARG A 988 31.44 -8.85 -20.81
N PRO A 989 31.57 -7.58 -20.40
CA PRO A 989 31.02 -6.46 -21.14
C PRO A 989 31.85 -6.10 -22.38
N HIS A 990 31.14 -5.78 -23.44
CA HIS A 990 31.60 -5.27 -24.72
C HIS A 990 30.87 -3.96 -24.98
N VAL A 991 31.59 -2.88 -25.30
CA VAL A 991 31.07 -1.52 -25.32
C VAL A 991 31.48 -0.84 -26.63
N PHE A 992 30.59 -0.04 -27.23
CA PHE A 992 30.89 0.76 -28.42
C PHE A 992 30.50 2.24 -28.24
N ALA A 993 31.29 3.16 -28.82
CA ALA A 993 30.88 4.53 -29.13
C ALA A 993 31.73 5.13 -30.27
N GLY A 994 31.07 5.81 -31.21
CA GLY A 994 31.60 6.58 -32.34
C GLY A 994 32.48 5.79 -33.32
N SER A 995 33.73 5.56 -32.94
CA SER A 995 34.67 4.71 -33.70
C SER A 995 35.54 3.81 -32.83
N GLU A 996 35.29 3.73 -31.52
CA GLU A 996 36.01 2.84 -30.62
C GLU A 996 35.10 1.76 -30.04
N TYR A 997 35.62 0.55 -30.05
CA TYR A 997 35.09 -0.61 -29.34
C TYR A 997 36.02 -0.93 -28.17
N ALA A 998 35.45 -1.26 -27.01
CA ALA A 998 36.18 -1.69 -25.83
C ALA A 998 35.60 -2.99 -25.25
N ARG A 999 36.44 -3.84 -24.69
CA ARG A 999 36.01 -5.06 -23.98
C ARG A 999 36.81 -5.24 -22.69
N LEU A 1000 36.16 -5.71 -21.63
CA LEU A 1000 36.84 -5.95 -20.34
C LEU A 1000 37.50 -7.34 -20.34
N GLU A 1001 38.83 -7.38 -20.22
CA GLU A 1001 39.60 -8.61 -20.07
C GLU A 1001 40.26 -8.66 -18.69
N GLY A 1002 39.67 -9.46 -17.79
CA GLY A 1002 40.08 -9.62 -16.40
C GLY A 1002 39.75 -8.38 -15.54
N ARG A 1003 40.54 -7.31 -15.70
CA ARG A 1003 40.35 -6.00 -15.06
C ARG A 1003 40.70 -4.82 -15.97
N GLU A 1004 41.26 -5.07 -17.15
CA GLU A 1004 41.72 -4.04 -18.08
C GLU A 1004 40.77 -3.93 -19.27
N TRP A 1005 40.58 -2.71 -19.78
CA TRP A 1005 39.77 -2.46 -20.97
C TRP A 1005 40.64 -2.50 -22.23
N VAL A 1006 40.43 -3.51 -23.06
CA VAL A 1006 41.13 -3.69 -24.34
C VAL A 1006 40.33 -2.99 -25.43
N ARG A 1007 40.92 -1.94 -26.02
CA ARG A 1007 40.31 -1.13 -27.08
C ARG A 1007 40.70 -1.55 -28.49
N MET A 1008 39.80 -1.35 -29.44
CA MET A 1008 40.03 -1.44 -30.87
C MET A 1008 39.30 -0.28 -31.57
N ARG A 1009 39.97 0.41 -32.49
CA ARG A 1009 39.33 1.42 -33.34
C ARG A 1009 38.77 0.76 -34.60
N ILE A 1010 37.52 1.09 -34.97
CA ILE A 1010 36.88 0.60 -36.18
C ILE A 1010 36.94 1.70 -37.26
N ALA A 1011 37.67 1.43 -38.34
CA ALA A 1011 37.78 2.40 -39.44
C ALA A 1011 36.47 2.50 -40.23
N ASN A 1012 36.06 3.74 -40.55
CA ASN A 1012 34.87 4.09 -41.32
C ASN A 1012 33.53 3.67 -40.69
N THR A 1013 33.42 3.66 -39.36
CA THR A 1013 32.12 3.86 -38.69
C THR A 1013 31.78 5.35 -38.65
N LEU A 1014 30.50 5.69 -38.42
CA LEU A 1014 30.05 7.08 -38.30
C LEU A 1014 29.50 7.34 -36.90
N ARG A 1015 28.20 7.13 -36.73
CA ARG A 1015 27.41 7.15 -35.50
C ARG A 1015 26.09 6.39 -35.76
N ASP A 1016 25.08 6.52 -34.91
CA ASP A 1016 23.74 5.92 -35.12
C ASP A 1016 23.92 4.39 -35.34
N THR A 1017 24.31 3.69 -34.27
CA THR A 1017 24.86 2.32 -34.28
C THR A 1017 24.14 1.39 -33.31
N GLU A 1018 24.19 0.08 -33.59
CA GLU A 1018 23.77 -0.99 -32.66
C GLU A 1018 24.80 -2.15 -32.68
N LEU A 1019 25.23 -2.59 -31.51
CA LEU A 1019 26.11 -3.71 -31.22
C LEU A 1019 25.25 -4.88 -30.70
N ALA A 1020 25.37 -6.06 -31.31
CA ALA A 1020 24.56 -7.22 -30.93
C ALA A 1020 25.42 -8.47 -30.68
N VAL A 1021 25.06 -9.29 -29.70
CA VAL A 1021 25.76 -10.54 -29.36
C VAL A 1021 24.90 -11.77 -29.66
N GLY A 1022 25.46 -12.72 -30.41
CA GLY A 1022 24.84 -14.00 -30.70
C GLY A 1022 24.97 -15.02 -29.55
N PRO A 1023 24.16 -16.09 -29.55
CA PRO A 1023 24.24 -17.16 -28.55
C PRO A 1023 25.58 -17.93 -28.57
N ASP A 1024 26.40 -17.73 -29.61
CA ASP A 1024 27.73 -18.29 -29.84
C ASP A 1024 28.90 -17.37 -29.43
N ASP A 1025 28.61 -16.22 -28.78
CA ASP A 1025 29.53 -15.10 -28.55
C ASP A 1025 30.01 -14.36 -29.82
N THR A 1026 29.41 -14.57 -31.00
CA THR A 1026 29.69 -13.68 -32.13
C THR A 1026 29.16 -12.29 -31.80
N LEU A 1027 30.03 -11.28 -31.91
CA LEU A 1027 29.62 -9.88 -31.91
C LEU A 1027 29.38 -9.38 -33.33
N TYR A 1028 28.27 -8.68 -33.51
CA TYR A 1028 27.87 -7.97 -34.71
C TYR A 1028 27.75 -6.48 -34.40
N LEU A 1029 27.96 -5.62 -35.40
CA LEU A 1029 27.77 -4.18 -35.30
C LEU A 1029 27.06 -3.73 -36.58
N VAL A 1030 26.03 -2.89 -36.46
CA VAL A 1030 25.49 -2.10 -37.58
C VAL A 1030 25.72 -0.62 -37.30
N HIS A 1031 25.96 0.16 -38.34
CA HIS A 1031 26.08 1.62 -38.24
C HIS A 1031 25.47 2.34 -39.43
N ARG A 1032 25.00 3.57 -39.23
CA ARG A 1032 24.58 4.48 -40.30
C ARG A 1032 25.69 4.68 -41.34
N GLY A 1033 25.27 4.87 -42.59
CA GLY A 1033 26.14 5.24 -43.71
C GLY A 1033 26.93 4.08 -44.34
N GLY A 1034 26.83 2.85 -43.86
CA GLY A 1034 27.38 1.70 -44.58
C GLY A 1034 28.90 1.56 -44.50
N ASN A 1035 29.41 0.38 -44.87
CA ASN A 1035 30.86 0.12 -44.94
C ASN A 1035 31.60 0.98 -46.00
N SER A 1036 30.91 1.81 -46.80
CA SER A 1036 31.48 2.63 -47.87
C SER A 1036 30.67 3.90 -48.23
N GLY A 1037 29.84 4.45 -47.33
CA GLY A 1037 29.20 5.77 -47.53
C GLY A 1037 27.90 5.78 -48.34
N GLY A 1038 26.81 5.22 -47.80
CA GLY A 1038 25.44 5.42 -48.29
C GLY A 1038 24.38 4.37 -47.94
N TYR A 1039 24.69 3.38 -47.10
CA TYR A 1039 23.82 2.20 -46.83
C TYR A 1039 23.91 1.71 -45.36
N LEU A 1040 23.91 0.38 -45.11
CA LEU A 1040 23.88 -0.26 -43.78
C LEU A 1040 25.25 -0.84 -43.38
N GLY A 1041 25.82 -0.33 -42.29
CA GLY A 1041 27.21 -0.59 -41.89
C GLY A 1041 27.44 -1.89 -41.13
N LEU A 1042 27.05 -3.04 -41.71
CA LEU A 1042 27.14 -4.32 -41.01
C LEU A 1042 28.58 -4.84 -40.92
N ARG A 1043 28.98 -5.27 -39.73
CA ARG A 1043 30.25 -5.94 -39.44
C ARG A 1043 30.06 -7.08 -38.44
N LYS A 1044 30.99 -8.04 -38.46
CA LYS A 1044 31.15 -9.11 -37.47
C LYS A 1044 32.56 -9.04 -36.88
N LEU A 1045 32.70 -9.28 -35.58
CA LEU A 1045 34.01 -9.49 -34.97
C LEU A 1045 34.44 -10.95 -35.22
N GLU A 1046 35.49 -11.15 -36.02
CA GLU A 1046 36.03 -12.47 -36.37
C GLU A 1046 37.56 -12.46 -36.22
N ALA A 1047 38.11 -13.50 -35.58
CA ALA A 1047 39.55 -13.65 -35.29
C ALA A 1047 40.24 -12.43 -34.62
N GLY A 1048 39.48 -11.54 -33.96
CA GLY A 1048 40.00 -10.31 -33.35
C GLY A 1048 40.03 -9.09 -34.27
N ALA A 1049 39.34 -9.13 -35.41
CA ALA A 1049 39.17 -7.99 -36.33
C ALA A 1049 37.69 -7.79 -36.71
N TRP A 1050 37.29 -6.55 -36.96
CA TRP A 1050 35.93 -6.22 -37.42
C TRP A 1050 35.82 -6.34 -38.94
N VAL A 1051 35.24 -7.45 -39.40
CA VAL A 1051 35.09 -7.82 -40.82
C VAL A 1051 33.75 -7.30 -41.35
N PRO A 1052 33.68 -6.63 -42.51
CA PRO A 1052 32.43 -6.18 -43.10
C PRO A 1052 31.60 -7.36 -43.65
N LEU A 1053 30.28 -7.30 -43.46
CA LEU A 1053 29.32 -8.29 -43.94
C LEU A 1053 28.61 -7.85 -45.23
N THR A 1054 27.75 -8.73 -45.78
CA THR A 1054 26.88 -8.39 -46.91
C THR A 1054 25.83 -7.37 -46.45
N ASP A 1055 25.86 -6.18 -47.04
CA ASP A 1055 24.83 -5.16 -46.87
C ASP A 1055 23.52 -5.60 -47.57
N PRO A 1056 22.37 -5.64 -46.87
CA PRO A 1056 21.12 -6.18 -47.41
C PRO A 1056 20.34 -5.24 -48.34
N ASP A 1057 20.70 -3.96 -48.46
CA ASP A 1057 19.95 -2.98 -49.28
C ASP A 1057 20.80 -2.24 -50.32
N LYS A 1058 22.12 -2.45 -50.30
CA LYS A 1058 23.07 -2.08 -51.37
C LYS A 1058 22.58 -2.30 -52.82
N PRO A 1059 21.77 -3.32 -53.17
CA PRO A 1059 21.27 -3.50 -54.54
C PRO A 1059 20.01 -2.71 -54.90
N LEU A 1060 19.30 -2.09 -53.94
CA LEU A 1060 17.84 -1.88 -54.06
C LEU A 1060 17.30 -0.45 -53.91
N LEU A 1061 18.11 0.58 -53.64
CA LEU A 1061 17.84 1.99 -53.97
C LEU A 1061 19.09 2.88 -53.77
N GLY A 1062 18.96 4.20 -53.99
CA GLY A 1062 20.08 5.14 -54.01
C GLY A 1062 20.69 5.44 -52.63
N GLN A 1063 21.97 5.88 -52.62
CA GLN A 1063 22.70 6.27 -51.42
C GLN A 1063 21.93 7.29 -50.57
N ASN A 1064 21.73 6.99 -49.30
CA ASN A 1064 21.08 7.89 -48.35
C ASN A 1064 21.85 7.85 -47.02
N ASP A 1065 22.31 9.01 -46.56
CA ASP A 1065 23.09 9.12 -45.33
C ASP A 1065 22.21 9.12 -44.06
N HIS A 1066 20.87 9.13 -44.18
CA HIS A 1066 19.89 9.12 -43.09
C HIS A 1066 19.24 7.75 -42.84
N VAL A 1067 19.89 6.66 -43.26
CA VAL A 1067 19.54 5.30 -42.83
C VAL A 1067 19.86 5.15 -41.33
N TYR A 1068 18.83 5.12 -40.50
CA TYR A 1068 18.90 4.78 -39.08
C TYR A 1068 18.58 3.28 -38.92
N PRO A 1069 19.53 2.44 -38.48
CA PRO A 1069 19.35 1.01 -38.30
C PRO A 1069 19.27 0.57 -36.82
N ASP A 1070 18.71 -0.61 -36.60
CA ASP A 1070 18.84 -1.40 -35.38
C ASP A 1070 18.91 -2.91 -35.73
N LEU A 1071 19.59 -3.72 -34.89
CA LEU A 1071 20.00 -5.10 -35.12
C LEU A 1071 19.77 -5.97 -33.87
N ALA A 1072 18.79 -6.89 -33.95
CA ALA A 1072 18.62 -7.95 -32.96
C ALA A 1072 19.17 -9.30 -33.47
N VAL A 1073 19.73 -10.12 -32.57
CA VAL A 1073 20.05 -11.53 -32.83
C VAL A 1073 19.04 -12.42 -32.10
N SER A 1074 18.47 -13.38 -32.82
CA SER A 1074 17.54 -14.37 -32.26
C SER A 1074 18.24 -15.25 -31.21
N PRO A 1075 17.74 -15.30 -29.96
CA PRO A 1075 18.28 -16.19 -28.93
C PRO A 1075 17.94 -17.67 -29.16
N VAL A 1076 17.06 -17.97 -30.13
CA VAL A 1076 16.56 -19.32 -30.43
C VAL A 1076 17.42 -20.04 -31.47
N ASP A 1077 17.81 -19.34 -32.54
CA ASP A 1077 18.50 -19.91 -33.70
C ASP A 1077 19.73 -19.12 -34.18
N GLY A 1078 20.04 -17.98 -33.54
CA GLY A 1078 21.17 -17.13 -33.93
C GLY A 1078 20.97 -16.34 -35.22
N SER A 1079 19.76 -16.32 -35.79
CA SER A 1079 19.47 -15.51 -36.98
C SER A 1079 19.51 -14.00 -36.67
N LEU A 1080 19.94 -13.21 -37.66
CA LEU A 1080 20.08 -11.76 -37.58
C LEU A 1080 18.81 -11.08 -38.09
N HIS A 1081 18.34 -10.06 -37.38
CA HIS A 1081 17.13 -9.32 -37.68
C HIS A 1081 17.43 -7.82 -37.67
N ILE A 1082 17.11 -7.10 -38.74
CA ILE A 1082 17.39 -5.66 -38.85
C ILE A 1082 16.10 -4.92 -39.18
N ALA A 1083 15.83 -3.84 -38.45
CA ALA A 1083 14.85 -2.81 -38.80
C ALA A 1083 15.58 -1.51 -39.14
N TYR A 1084 15.13 -0.76 -40.16
CA TYR A 1084 15.78 0.50 -40.54
C TYR A 1084 14.90 1.43 -41.38
N ARG A 1085 15.26 2.72 -41.36
CA ARG A 1085 14.65 3.78 -42.18
C ARG A 1085 15.22 3.81 -43.61
N HIS A 1086 14.38 4.23 -44.56
CA HIS A 1086 14.63 4.46 -45.99
C HIS A 1086 14.85 3.22 -46.85
N GLY A 1087 14.50 2.03 -46.37
CA GLY A 1087 14.62 0.81 -47.14
C GLY A 1087 13.50 0.53 -48.16
N ASN A 1088 13.59 -0.65 -48.76
CA ASN A 1088 12.69 -1.21 -49.78
C ASN A 1088 11.99 -2.48 -49.23
N PRO A 1089 10.69 -2.76 -49.46
CA PRO A 1089 9.70 -2.05 -50.29
C PRO A 1089 8.88 -0.97 -49.58
N LYS A 1090 9.07 -0.76 -48.27
CA LYS A 1090 8.45 0.34 -47.52
C LYS A 1090 9.50 1.12 -46.74
N LYS A 1091 9.17 2.38 -46.42
CA LYS A 1091 10.12 3.35 -45.84
C LYS A 1091 10.68 2.98 -44.46
N THR A 1092 10.00 2.15 -43.69
CA THR A 1092 10.63 1.32 -42.65
C THR A 1092 10.65 -0.12 -43.15
N ALA A 1093 11.85 -0.67 -43.32
CA ALA A 1093 12.08 -2.00 -43.89
C ALA A 1093 12.61 -2.99 -42.85
N TYR A 1094 12.45 -4.27 -43.14
CA TYR A 1094 12.96 -5.39 -42.35
C TYR A 1094 13.79 -6.34 -43.22
N ARG A 1095 14.83 -6.92 -42.62
CA ARG A 1095 15.70 -7.94 -43.22
C ARG A 1095 15.99 -9.04 -42.20
N GLN A 1096 16.02 -10.30 -42.65
CA GLN A 1096 16.48 -11.44 -41.84
C GLN A 1096 17.56 -12.26 -42.57
N SER A 1097 18.58 -12.70 -41.83
CA SER A 1097 19.68 -13.56 -42.26
C SER A 1097 19.78 -14.78 -41.35
N THR A 1098 19.84 -15.98 -41.89
CA THR A 1098 20.04 -17.23 -41.13
C THR A 1098 21.46 -17.82 -41.26
N ASP A 1099 22.39 -17.12 -41.92
CA ASP A 1099 23.75 -17.62 -42.24
C ASP A 1099 24.90 -16.76 -41.68
N GLY A 1100 24.61 -15.91 -40.69
CA GLY A 1100 25.58 -15.02 -40.05
C GLY A 1100 25.86 -13.72 -40.83
N GLY A 1101 24.91 -13.27 -41.66
CA GLY A 1101 24.97 -12.00 -42.39
C GLY A 1101 25.63 -12.10 -43.78
N ARG A 1102 25.67 -13.31 -44.35
CA ARG A 1102 26.23 -13.55 -45.69
C ARG A 1102 25.15 -13.37 -46.76
N THR A 1103 23.92 -13.82 -46.50
CA THR A 1103 22.76 -13.64 -47.39
C THR A 1103 21.52 -13.18 -46.63
N TRP A 1104 20.66 -12.44 -47.34
CA TRP A 1104 19.46 -11.79 -46.77
C TRP A 1104 18.21 -12.18 -47.57
N PRO A 1105 17.74 -13.43 -47.44
CA PRO A 1105 16.63 -13.96 -48.25
C PRO A 1105 15.26 -13.39 -47.86
N VAL A 1106 15.10 -12.85 -46.65
CA VAL A 1106 13.86 -12.22 -46.17
C VAL A 1106 13.98 -10.71 -46.30
N GLN A 1107 13.07 -10.12 -47.07
CA GLN A 1107 13.05 -8.69 -47.36
C GLN A 1107 11.60 -8.19 -47.30
N GLU A 1108 11.24 -7.48 -46.24
CA GLU A 1108 9.86 -7.10 -45.94
C GLU A 1108 9.75 -5.59 -45.69
N GLY A 1109 8.54 -5.04 -45.87
CA GLY A 1109 8.24 -3.64 -45.59
C GLY A 1109 7.26 -3.50 -44.44
N ILE A 1110 7.69 -2.88 -43.35
CA ILE A 1110 6.90 -2.72 -42.12
C ILE A 1110 5.84 -1.64 -42.34
N THR A 1111 6.27 -0.39 -42.53
CA THR A 1111 5.40 0.78 -42.69
C THR A 1111 6.00 1.82 -43.64
N ASP A 1112 5.15 2.63 -44.28
CA ASP A 1112 5.55 3.74 -45.14
C ASP A 1112 5.70 5.07 -44.38
N ALA A 1113 5.46 5.05 -43.06
CA ALA A 1113 5.81 6.15 -42.18
C ALA A 1113 7.34 6.31 -42.07
N GLU A 1114 7.83 7.55 -41.98
CA GLU A 1114 9.25 7.89 -41.84
C GLU A 1114 9.61 8.62 -40.54
N PRO A 1115 9.32 8.07 -39.34
CA PRO A 1115 10.04 8.50 -38.15
C PRO A 1115 11.50 8.03 -38.23
N GLU A 1116 12.39 8.73 -37.52
CA GLU A 1116 13.74 8.23 -37.24
C GLU A 1116 13.71 7.09 -36.21
N ALA A 1117 14.84 6.41 -36.00
CA ALA A 1117 15.05 5.37 -34.96
C ALA A 1117 13.89 4.35 -34.84
N ALA A 1118 14.00 3.25 -35.58
CA ALA A 1118 13.11 2.10 -35.41
C ALA A 1118 13.87 0.99 -34.68
N HIS A 1119 13.40 0.60 -33.49
CA HIS A 1119 14.03 -0.41 -32.65
C HIS A 1119 13.33 -1.77 -32.81
N ILE A 1120 14.09 -2.86 -32.79
CA ILE A 1120 13.72 -4.26 -33.01
C ILE A 1120 14.15 -5.13 -31.83
N VAL A 1121 13.31 -6.10 -31.44
CA VAL A 1121 13.69 -7.17 -30.49
C VAL A 1121 13.13 -8.52 -30.92
N VAL A 1122 13.82 -9.58 -30.49
CA VAL A 1122 13.38 -10.97 -30.65
C VAL A 1122 13.20 -11.57 -29.26
N ASP A 1123 12.02 -12.15 -28.98
CA ASP A 1123 11.80 -12.80 -27.69
C ASP A 1123 12.42 -14.20 -27.59
N HIS A 1124 12.42 -14.75 -26.37
CA HIS A 1124 12.91 -16.08 -26.05
C HIS A 1124 12.13 -17.23 -26.75
N ALA A 1125 11.05 -16.92 -27.47
CA ALA A 1125 10.28 -17.86 -28.30
C ALA A 1125 10.44 -17.58 -29.83
N GLY A 1126 11.26 -16.59 -30.21
CA GLY A 1126 11.56 -16.25 -31.60
C GLY A 1126 10.59 -15.29 -32.27
N HIS A 1127 9.65 -14.67 -31.54
CA HIS A 1127 8.79 -13.64 -32.12
C HIS A 1127 9.55 -12.33 -32.28
N VAL A 1128 9.38 -11.69 -33.44
CA VAL A 1128 10.03 -10.42 -33.77
C VAL A 1128 9.05 -9.26 -33.58
N TYR A 1129 9.49 -8.25 -32.84
CA TYR A 1129 8.75 -7.02 -32.57
C TYR A 1129 9.56 -5.82 -33.04
N VAL A 1130 8.89 -4.80 -33.57
CA VAL A 1130 9.51 -3.54 -33.99
C VAL A 1130 8.65 -2.38 -33.51
N THR A 1131 9.29 -1.34 -32.99
CA THR A 1131 8.69 -0.01 -32.83
C THR A 1131 9.34 0.96 -33.80
N ASN A 1132 8.68 2.07 -34.07
CA ASN A 1132 9.24 3.17 -34.85
C ASN A 1132 9.33 4.44 -33.99
N GLY A 1133 10.11 5.45 -34.37
CA GLY A 1133 10.34 6.65 -33.55
C GLY A 1133 9.13 7.48 -33.13
N GLY A 1134 7.91 7.14 -33.58
CA GLY A 1134 6.67 7.70 -33.03
C GLY A 1134 6.07 6.90 -31.87
N GLY A 1135 6.67 5.76 -31.50
CA GLY A 1135 6.12 4.76 -30.58
C GLY A 1135 5.01 3.89 -31.18
N GLN A 1136 4.91 3.77 -32.52
CA GLN A 1136 4.00 2.83 -33.16
C GLN A 1136 4.63 1.44 -33.20
N PHE A 1137 3.96 0.47 -32.58
CA PHE A 1137 4.42 -0.91 -32.44
C PHE A 1137 3.87 -1.82 -33.54
N PHE A 1138 4.71 -2.76 -33.97
CA PHE A 1138 4.46 -3.77 -34.98
C PHE A 1138 4.99 -5.12 -34.50
N ARG A 1139 4.25 -6.19 -34.80
CA ARG A 1139 4.66 -7.58 -34.54
C ARG A 1139 4.68 -8.36 -35.85
N ARG A 1140 5.71 -9.16 -36.07
CA ARG A 1140 5.80 -10.05 -37.24
C ARG A 1140 4.92 -11.29 -37.06
N THR A 1141 4.27 -11.72 -38.13
CA THR A 1141 3.53 -12.98 -38.25
C THR A 1141 3.94 -13.68 -39.55
N PRO A 1142 3.54 -14.95 -39.78
CA PRO A 1142 3.76 -15.62 -41.07
C PRO A 1142 3.14 -14.89 -42.28
N ASP A 1143 2.13 -14.04 -42.04
CA ASP A 1143 1.42 -13.26 -43.06
C ASP A 1143 1.98 -11.83 -43.24
N GLY A 1144 3.00 -11.44 -42.46
CA GLY A 1144 3.65 -10.13 -42.53
C GLY A 1144 3.59 -9.34 -41.22
N TRP A 1145 3.58 -8.00 -41.31
CA TRP A 1145 3.66 -7.10 -40.15
C TRP A 1145 2.30 -6.59 -39.71
N VAL A 1146 1.95 -6.86 -38.45
CA VAL A 1146 0.70 -6.43 -37.82
C VAL A 1146 0.97 -5.24 -36.89
N PRO A 1147 0.41 -4.05 -37.15
CA PRO A 1147 0.48 -2.93 -36.20
C PRO A 1147 -0.44 -3.18 -35.00
N GLU A 1148 0.06 -3.03 -33.78
CA GLU A 1148 -0.76 -3.16 -32.54
C GLU A 1148 -1.17 -1.80 -31.94
N GLY A 1149 -0.73 -0.68 -32.53
CA GLY A 1149 -1.09 0.68 -32.14
C GLY A 1149 0.11 1.54 -31.76
N ARG A 1150 -0.15 2.79 -31.35
CA ARG A 1150 0.86 3.64 -30.70
C ARG A 1150 0.88 3.31 -29.21
N VAL A 1151 2.01 2.83 -28.72
CA VAL A 1151 2.15 2.25 -27.38
C VAL A 1151 2.78 3.23 -26.39
N VAL A 1152 3.65 4.11 -26.87
CA VAL A 1152 4.13 5.30 -26.15
C VAL A 1152 4.02 6.52 -27.06
N GLU A 1153 3.77 7.69 -26.49
CA GLU A 1153 3.86 8.95 -27.23
C GLU A 1153 5.29 9.48 -27.16
N SER A 1154 6.12 9.14 -28.14
CA SER A 1154 7.44 9.75 -28.28
C SER A 1154 7.37 11.05 -29.10
N PRO A 1155 8.09 12.13 -28.73
CA PRO A 1155 8.28 13.27 -29.62
C PRO A 1155 9.06 12.85 -30.87
N ALA A 1156 9.09 13.70 -31.91
CA ALA A 1156 10.00 13.46 -33.02
C ALA A 1156 11.43 13.31 -32.48
N ARG A 1157 12.08 12.19 -32.79
CA ARG A 1157 13.43 11.78 -32.34
C ARG A 1157 13.59 11.34 -30.88
N GLY A 1158 12.52 11.29 -30.08
CA GLY A 1158 12.59 10.79 -28.70
C GLY A 1158 12.67 9.26 -28.57
N GLN A 1159 13.29 8.60 -29.55
CA GLN A 1159 13.71 7.19 -29.64
C GLN A 1159 13.05 6.22 -28.63
N PRO A 1160 12.02 5.45 -29.05
CA PRO A 1160 11.35 4.45 -28.24
C PRO A 1160 12.02 3.08 -28.33
N GLU A 1161 12.54 2.61 -27.22
CA GLU A 1161 13.42 1.44 -27.13
C GLU A 1161 12.68 0.25 -26.53
N LEU A 1162 13.09 -0.98 -26.92
CA LEU A 1162 12.38 -2.20 -26.57
C LEU A 1162 13.26 -3.18 -25.80
N ALA A 1163 12.70 -3.81 -24.77
CA ALA A 1163 13.29 -4.99 -24.14
C ALA A 1163 12.27 -6.11 -23.97
N VAL A 1164 12.73 -7.35 -23.82
CA VAL A 1164 11.87 -8.50 -23.50
C VAL A 1164 12.45 -9.29 -22.33
N ASP A 1165 11.63 -9.57 -21.32
CA ASP A 1165 12.01 -10.45 -20.22
C ASP A 1165 11.94 -11.95 -20.61
N ARG A 1166 12.44 -12.84 -19.74
CA ARG A 1166 12.40 -14.30 -20.00
C ARG A 1166 10.97 -14.85 -20.25
N PRO A 1167 9.92 -14.44 -19.51
CA PRO A 1167 8.54 -14.78 -19.83
C PRO A 1167 7.96 -14.24 -21.15
N GLY A 1168 8.60 -13.28 -21.82
CA GLY A 1168 8.09 -12.69 -23.07
C GLY A 1168 7.25 -11.42 -22.90
N ASN A 1169 7.32 -10.75 -21.75
CA ASN A 1169 6.75 -9.40 -21.61
C ASN A 1169 7.63 -8.39 -22.33
N VAL A 1170 7.05 -7.57 -23.19
CA VAL A 1170 7.79 -6.52 -23.93
C VAL A 1170 7.66 -5.19 -23.17
N TYR A 1171 8.78 -4.55 -22.91
CA TYR A 1171 8.87 -3.22 -22.30
C TYR A 1171 9.17 -2.23 -23.41
N CYS A 1172 8.46 -1.11 -23.46
CA CYS A 1172 8.70 -0.04 -24.42
C CYS A 1172 8.84 1.27 -23.64
N ALA A 1173 9.99 1.93 -23.72
CA ALA A 1173 10.30 3.17 -23.01
C ALA A 1173 10.82 4.22 -24.00
N CYS A 1174 10.77 5.51 -23.69
CA CYS A 1174 11.23 6.57 -24.59
C CYS A 1174 11.52 7.89 -23.84
N TRP A 1175 12.13 8.85 -24.55
CA TRP A 1175 12.49 10.17 -24.02
C TRP A 1175 11.34 10.82 -23.24
N GLY A 1176 11.67 11.48 -22.13
CA GLY A 1176 10.70 12.16 -21.28
C GLY A 1176 10.09 11.27 -20.20
N GLY A 1177 10.63 10.07 -19.98
CA GLY A 1177 10.16 9.16 -18.94
C GLY A 1177 8.92 8.34 -19.31
N ARG A 1178 8.49 8.31 -20.57
CA ARG A 1178 7.24 7.62 -20.96
C ARG A 1178 7.52 6.16 -21.27
N TYR A 1179 6.69 5.26 -20.75
CA TYR A 1179 6.83 3.82 -20.97
C TYR A 1179 5.49 3.10 -21.05
N ASN A 1180 5.47 1.88 -21.62
CA ASN A 1180 4.32 0.97 -21.64
C ASN A 1180 4.85 -0.47 -21.58
N ILE A 1181 4.01 -1.40 -21.13
CA ILE A 1181 4.38 -2.82 -20.96
C ILE A 1181 3.35 -3.68 -21.70
N ARG A 1182 3.83 -4.61 -22.51
CA ARG A 1182 3.05 -5.64 -23.20
C ARG A 1182 3.15 -6.94 -22.44
N ARG A 1183 2.11 -7.28 -21.69
CA ARG A 1183 2.00 -8.50 -20.88
C ARG A 1183 0.83 -9.35 -21.36
N ASP A 1184 1.01 -10.67 -21.39
CA ASP A 1184 -0.02 -11.63 -21.82
C ASP A 1184 -0.62 -11.27 -23.21
N GLY A 1185 0.23 -10.74 -24.10
CA GLY A 1185 -0.13 -10.29 -25.45
C GLY A 1185 -0.86 -8.93 -25.54
N ARG A 1186 -0.92 -8.14 -24.45
CA ARG A 1186 -1.68 -6.88 -24.36
C ARG A 1186 -0.87 -5.76 -23.74
N TRP A 1187 -1.02 -4.55 -24.27
CA TRP A 1187 -0.44 -3.34 -23.69
C TRP A 1187 -1.24 -2.88 -22.46
N LEU A 1188 -0.56 -2.57 -21.36
CA LEU A 1188 -1.17 -2.09 -20.11
C LEU A 1188 -1.54 -0.60 -20.15
N GLY A 1189 -1.10 0.11 -21.19
CA GLY A 1189 -1.35 1.54 -21.40
C GLY A 1189 -0.12 2.39 -21.07
N PRO A 1190 0.08 3.54 -21.75
CA PRO A 1190 1.22 4.40 -21.52
C PRO A 1190 1.21 4.97 -20.09
N ARG A 1191 2.39 5.01 -19.50
CA ARG A 1191 2.69 5.48 -18.15
C ARG A 1191 3.85 6.48 -18.22
N GLN A 1192 4.07 7.15 -17.10
CA GLN A 1192 5.06 8.20 -16.91
C GLN A 1192 5.93 7.84 -15.70
N LEU A 1193 7.25 7.80 -15.87
CA LEU A 1193 8.20 7.72 -14.78
C LEU A 1193 8.14 9.00 -13.96
N THR A 1194 8.22 8.83 -12.64
CA THR A 1194 8.36 9.93 -11.68
C THR A 1194 9.84 10.11 -11.37
N SER A 1195 10.30 11.36 -11.42
CA SER A 1195 11.66 11.76 -11.07
C SER A 1195 12.07 11.26 -9.68
N ALA A 1196 13.16 10.48 -9.61
CA ALA A 1196 13.70 9.92 -8.38
C ALA A 1196 14.72 10.85 -7.68
N THR A 1197 15.19 11.88 -8.39
CA THR A 1197 16.06 12.94 -7.89
C THR A 1197 15.35 14.29 -7.77
N GLY A 1198 14.03 14.35 -8.01
CA GLY A 1198 13.26 15.60 -7.98
C GLY A 1198 13.54 16.56 -9.13
N ARG A 1199 14.55 16.28 -9.96
CA ARG A 1199 14.90 17.07 -11.16
C ARG A 1199 13.74 17.03 -12.18
N PRO A 1200 13.42 18.15 -12.85
CA PRO A 1200 12.16 18.33 -13.57
C PRO A 1200 12.09 17.62 -14.93
N ILE A 1201 13.21 17.20 -15.52
CA ILE A 1201 13.27 16.54 -16.83
C ILE A 1201 13.91 15.16 -16.69
N ILE A 1202 13.26 14.17 -17.31
CA ILE A 1202 13.80 12.83 -17.59
C ILE A 1202 14.17 12.81 -19.07
N GLY A 1203 15.40 12.39 -19.40
CA GLY A 1203 15.88 12.26 -20.78
C GLY A 1203 15.57 10.89 -21.38
N PHE A 1204 16.57 10.24 -21.98
CA PHE A 1204 16.47 8.86 -22.50
C PHE A 1204 16.23 7.83 -21.38
N VAL A 1205 15.60 6.71 -21.74
CA VAL A 1205 15.10 5.68 -20.80
C VAL A 1205 15.29 4.30 -21.42
N GLU A 1206 16.38 3.64 -21.05
CA GLU A 1206 16.72 2.34 -21.61
C GLU A 1206 16.13 1.19 -20.77
N PRO A 1207 15.45 0.22 -21.40
CA PRO A 1207 14.98 -0.99 -20.76
C PRO A 1207 15.92 -2.17 -20.99
N ALA A 1208 16.13 -3.02 -19.97
CA ALA A 1208 16.77 -4.34 -20.15
C ALA A 1208 16.00 -5.46 -19.45
N GLY A 1209 15.67 -6.50 -20.21
CA GLY A 1209 14.86 -7.63 -19.75
C GLY A 1209 15.61 -8.56 -18.79
N ALA A 1210 14.90 -9.06 -17.79
CA ALA A 1210 15.45 -9.96 -16.77
C ALA A 1210 14.52 -11.19 -16.55
N GLU A 1211 14.52 -11.74 -15.34
CA GLU A 1211 13.71 -12.91 -14.98
C GLU A 1211 12.32 -12.49 -14.46
N GLY A 1212 11.40 -12.16 -15.37
CA GLY A 1212 10.04 -11.75 -15.04
C GLY A 1212 9.92 -10.29 -14.56
N PHE A 1213 10.79 -9.42 -15.08
CA PHE A 1213 10.80 -7.97 -14.90
C PHE A 1213 11.80 -7.35 -15.90
N ALA A 1214 11.86 -6.03 -15.99
CA ALA A 1214 12.96 -5.30 -16.62
C ALA A 1214 13.69 -4.41 -15.61
N TYR A 1215 14.95 -4.08 -15.87
CA TYR A 1215 15.55 -2.85 -15.33
C TYR A 1215 15.24 -1.71 -16.28
N LEU A 1216 15.09 -0.50 -15.73
CA LEU A 1216 15.17 0.74 -16.50
C LEU A 1216 16.37 1.55 -15.99
N ALA A 1217 17.18 2.07 -16.91
CA ALA A 1217 18.12 3.16 -16.64
C ALA A 1217 17.62 4.44 -17.33
N TRP A 1218 17.73 5.61 -16.67
CA TRP A 1218 17.40 6.88 -17.31
C TRP A 1218 18.18 8.04 -16.71
N GLU A 1219 18.30 9.12 -17.46
CA GLU A 1219 18.99 10.36 -17.08
C GLU A 1219 18.00 11.42 -16.54
N GLU A 1220 18.35 12.09 -15.44
CA GLU A 1220 17.56 13.16 -14.82
C GLU A 1220 18.35 14.48 -14.69
N GLY A 1221 17.71 15.60 -15.04
CA GLY A 1221 18.33 16.93 -15.14
C GLY A 1221 17.31 18.07 -15.16
N THR A 1222 17.83 19.29 -15.25
CA THR A 1222 17.05 20.54 -15.32
C THR A 1222 16.81 21.00 -16.76
N GLN A 1223 17.73 20.70 -17.67
CA GLN A 1223 17.62 20.92 -19.11
C GLN A 1223 18.09 19.68 -19.90
N GLY A 1224 17.54 19.51 -21.10
CA GLY A 1224 17.89 18.46 -22.05
C GLY A 1224 16.98 18.48 -23.28
N ASP A 1225 17.40 17.83 -24.35
CA ASP A 1225 16.77 17.88 -25.67
C ASP A 1225 16.93 16.54 -26.42
N PRO A 1226 15.89 16.00 -27.09
CA PRO A 1226 15.96 14.70 -27.78
C PRO A 1226 17.00 14.57 -28.89
N ASP A 1227 17.57 15.68 -29.40
CA ASP A 1227 18.67 15.64 -30.38
C ASP A 1227 20.06 15.71 -29.73
N LYS A 1228 20.16 15.99 -28.43
CA LYS A 1228 21.42 16.35 -27.75
C LYS A 1228 21.64 15.65 -26.40
N GLY A 1229 20.66 14.93 -25.89
CA GLY A 1229 20.69 14.36 -24.55
C GLY A 1229 20.43 15.41 -23.46
N MET A 1230 20.74 15.03 -22.22
CA MET A 1230 20.64 15.91 -21.06
C MET A 1230 21.89 16.79 -20.87
N GLU A 1231 21.81 17.77 -19.98
CA GLU A 1231 22.92 18.67 -19.63
C GLU A 1231 24.10 17.97 -18.91
N GLU A 1232 25.29 18.59 -18.94
CA GLU A 1232 26.43 18.12 -18.16
C GLU A 1232 26.11 18.19 -16.64
N GLY A 1233 26.30 17.07 -15.94
CA GLY A 1233 25.85 16.90 -14.55
C GLY A 1233 24.45 16.32 -14.40
N ALA A 1234 23.83 15.83 -15.49
CA ALA A 1234 22.72 14.89 -15.44
C ALA A 1234 23.06 13.66 -14.58
N VAL A 1235 22.02 13.11 -13.93
CA VAL A 1235 22.15 12.02 -12.95
C VAL A 1235 21.39 10.81 -13.45
N ILE A 1236 22.08 9.68 -13.56
CA ILE A 1236 21.51 8.43 -14.04
C ILE A 1236 20.87 7.69 -12.87
N VAL A 1237 19.60 7.34 -13.03
CA VAL A 1237 18.80 6.55 -12.10
C VAL A 1237 18.60 5.16 -12.70
N VAL A 1238 18.69 4.14 -11.85
CA VAL A 1238 18.33 2.76 -12.21
C VAL A 1238 17.22 2.29 -11.26
N ARG A 1239 16.14 1.74 -11.82
CA ARG A 1239 15.09 1.03 -11.07
C ARG A 1239 14.78 -0.33 -11.70
N ARG A 1240 14.13 -1.19 -10.93
CA ARG A 1240 13.43 -2.37 -11.42
C ARG A 1240 12.01 -1.95 -11.81
N LEU A 1241 11.50 -2.48 -12.92
CA LEU A 1241 10.14 -2.32 -13.40
C LEU A 1241 9.50 -3.70 -13.57
N SER A 1242 8.46 -3.98 -12.80
CA SER A 1242 7.74 -5.25 -12.78
C SER A 1242 6.76 -5.38 -13.96
N PRO A 1243 6.31 -6.59 -14.37
CA PRO A 1243 5.41 -6.77 -15.51
C PRO A 1243 3.98 -6.20 -15.33
N ASP A 1244 3.62 -5.74 -14.14
CA ASP A 1244 2.40 -4.94 -13.87
C ASP A 1244 2.68 -3.42 -13.86
N GLY A 1245 3.94 -3.04 -14.04
CA GLY A 1245 4.48 -1.69 -14.04
C GLY A 1245 4.65 -1.05 -12.66
N THR A 1246 4.97 -1.86 -11.64
CA THR A 1246 5.42 -1.45 -10.30
C THR A 1246 6.94 -1.49 -10.12
#